data_AF-A0A1G4RQD9-F1
#
_entry.id   AF-A0A1G4RQD9-F1
#
_cell.length_a   1.000
_cell.length_b   1.000
_cell.length_c   1.000
_cell.angle_alpha   90.00
_cell.angle_beta   90.00
_cell.angle_gamma   90.00
#
_symmetry.space_group_name_H-M   'P 1'
#
loop_
_entity.id
_entity.type
_entity.pdbx_description
1 polymer ?
#
loop_
_entity_poly.entity_id
_entity_poly.type
_entity_poly.pdbx_seq_one_letter_code
_entity_poly.pdbx_strand_id
1 'polypeptide(L)'
;MKKKKILAALLALSMMVTGVVACDELDEGYDDETEVTESSEDGDRSAANTASPLKMTVDKNSGDMTIARPKSAETPMADDGSWTIFVYICGSDLESGNGAATSDLQEMCSATASDQVRFVVQTGGASEWQNSYASNEQIGRFIVENNEVVELGTQPDASMGDAATLASFLQWGVKEYPGEKMGIVFWNHGGGSISGVCFDETHDADSLGIREIDSALYSVFESMTDRFEFIGFDACLMGTAETANILASYARYMVGSQETEPGSGWDYEAIGNFLADDPSSNGADLGKCICDSFYEACANAGEGDDVTLSVIDLDKMDSVVKAFNSFAKSMYEESENTTVLTSMIRGIEGADNFGGNNRSEGYTNMVDLGGLIEACGSYADGSDAISALNSAVVYNRTGTRHQGCSGLSLYYPLSVEGSTELGVFENVSISPFYASFVDRQDFSSSINYNADAQQGGDEGSSEASAEAYYDEQNGLYYFVQDGVQYCYEESQSQYYYYDESSDAWQEVPASDASSCDHSSQDYSNSNDDTGYSDDYWFDDNGTWSNECEYDYDDNSGCYRSRSVKNDHWDYADNYSQTGESPNITFLKEPAIGADGTYGFTLTPKSVRRASSVYALVYQIMDGESEAIMIGETYDINCDWDKGQFEDCFDGYWLSLPDGQNLSTTIVDMDDDYIIYSAPIMLNGVDTNLRMKQSLADNSIVVEGAWDGISDSGAASRLVRPINEGDKIVPVYMSMSLVDENAVDTEWMGGEYVVGSDFEIVYSLLDSADFLYAFCIDDIYNDYRMTDFVEFNVDDDGNVSYYEYE
;
A
#
# COMPACT_ATOMS: atom_id res chain seq x y z
N MET A 1 0.62 11.48 38.88
CA MET A 1 2.06 11.14 38.93
C MET A 1 2.67 11.63 37.62
N LYS A 2 3.84 12.30 37.62
CA LYS A 2 4.50 12.70 36.37
C LYS A 2 5.06 11.45 35.69
N LYS A 3 4.21 10.70 34.99
CA LYS A 3 4.58 9.47 34.31
C LYS A 3 5.04 9.82 32.91
N LYS A 4 6.24 9.37 32.59
CA LYS A 4 6.79 9.40 31.24
C LYS A 4 5.93 8.44 30.43
N LYS A 5 5.31 8.95 29.38
CA LYS A 5 4.54 8.20 28.41
C LYS A 5 5.51 7.36 27.60
N ILE A 6 5.59 6.09 27.93
CA ILE A 6 5.91 5.05 26.98
C ILE A 6 4.83 4.03 27.23
N LEU A 7 3.74 4.10 26.46
CA LEU A 7 2.84 2.96 26.29
C LEU A 7 1.95 3.24 25.08
N ALA A 8 2.64 3.20 23.97
CA ALA A 8 2.12 2.65 22.74
C ALA A 8 3.21 1.78 22.10
N ALA A 9 3.89 1.00 22.95
CA ALA A 9 4.82 -0.03 22.49
C ALA A 9 4.13 -1.12 21.66
N LEU A 10 2.79 -1.08 21.54
CA LEU A 10 1.93 -2.19 21.13
C LEU A 10 0.57 -1.77 20.53
N LEU A 11 0.56 -0.82 19.61
CA LEU A 11 -0.43 -0.83 18.50
C LEU A 11 -0.20 -2.04 17.55
N ALA A 12 0.09 -3.21 18.13
CA ALA A 12 0.56 -4.43 17.47
C ALA A 12 2.00 -4.33 16.96
N LEU A 13 2.86 -5.23 17.43
CA LEU A 13 4.14 -5.52 16.79
C LEU A 13 3.86 -6.33 15.51
N SER A 14 2.90 -5.90 14.67
CA SER A 14 1.96 -6.72 13.88
C SER A 14 0.98 -7.53 14.73
N MET A 15 -0.19 -7.83 14.18
CA MET A 15 -1.06 -8.88 14.73
C MET A 15 -0.44 -10.28 14.59
N MET A 16 0.85 -10.44 14.22
CA MET A 16 1.69 -11.61 14.49
C MET A 16 3.15 -11.41 14.05
N VAL A 17 4.10 -11.09 14.94
CA VAL A 17 5.46 -11.60 14.74
C VAL A 17 5.42 -13.03 15.26
N THR A 18 5.16 -13.97 14.35
CA THR A 18 5.43 -15.39 14.63
C THR A 18 6.68 -15.86 13.92
N GLY A 19 7.79 -15.80 14.66
CA GLY A 19 8.94 -16.68 14.44
C GLY A 19 10.20 -15.95 14.02
N VAL A 20 11.00 -15.54 15.01
CA VAL A 20 12.43 -15.28 14.81
C VAL A 20 13.07 -16.52 14.17
N VAL A 21 13.45 -16.43 12.90
CA VAL A 21 14.56 -17.22 12.37
C VAL A 21 15.76 -16.29 12.29
N ALA A 22 16.68 -16.48 13.23
CA ALA A 22 18.00 -15.89 13.15
C ALA A 22 18.63 -16.26 11.80
N CYS A 23 18.85 -15.27 10.96
CA CYS A 23 19.79 -15.34 9.85
C CYS A 23 21.19 -15.35 10.47
N ASP A 24 21.66 -16.53 10.89
CA ASP A 24 23.05 -16.75 11.29
C ASP A 24 23.59 -17.95 10.50
N GLU A 25 24.54 -17.62 9.62
CA GLU A 25 25.58 -18.47 9.03
C GLU A 25 25.15 -19.74 8.28
N LEU A 26 25.19 -19.69 6.94
CA LEU A 26 25.92 -20.69 6.16
C LEU A 26 26.72 -20.03 5.02
N ASP A 27 27.84 -19.43 5.43
CA ASP A 27 29.06 -19.42 4.62
C ASP A 27 29.62 -20.85 4.59
N GLU A 28 29.54 -21.52 3.44
CA GLU A 28 30.55 -22.52 3.09
C GLU A 28 31.23 -22.08 1.79
N GLY A 29 32.35 -21.38 1.97
CA GLY A 29 33.24 -20.95 0.92
C GLY A 29 33.61 -22.04 -0.09
N TYR A 30 33.54 -21.65 -1.35
CA TYR A 30 34.18 -22.35 -2.45
C TYR A 30 35.19 -21.42 -3.11
N ASP A 31 36.36 -21.32 -2.47
CA ASP A 31 37.61 -21.00 -3.17
C ASP A 31 38.04 -22.26 -3.94
N ASP A 32 37.81 -22.30 -5.25
CA ASP A 32 38.64 -23.11 -6.14
C ASP A 32 39.00 -22.32 -7.40
N GLU A 33 40.15 -21.63 -7.32
CA GLU A 33 40.89 -21.18 -8.49
C GLU A 33 41.26 -22.39 -9.34
N THR A 34 40.47 -22.66 -10.38
CA THR A 34 40.91 -23.50 -11.49
C THR A 34 40.82 -22.75 -12.81
N GLU A 35 41.99 -22.36 -13.33
CA GLU A 35 42.18 -22.00 -14.74
C GLU A 35 41.64 -23.12 -15.62
N VAL A 36 40.46 -22.91 -16.22
CA VAL A 36 39.99 -23.73 -17.33
C VAL A 36 40.09 -22.92 -18.61
N THR A 37 40.97 -23.41 -19.47
CA THR A 37 41.30 -22.91 -20.79
C THR A 37 40.08 -22.76 -21.68
N GLU A 38 39.96 -21.59 -22.31
CA GLU A 38 39.07 -21.29 -23.43
C GLU A 38 39.06 -22.41 -24.48
N SER A 39 37.87 -22.96 -24.73
CA SER A 39 37.52 -23.51 -26.04
C SER A 39 36.08 -23.09 -26.35
N SER A 40 35.94 -21.92 -26.95
CA SER A 40 34.71 -21.46 -27.58
C SER A 40 34.44 -22.28 -28.84
N GLU A 41 33.34 -23.04 -28.84
CA GLU A 41 32.60 -23.32 -30.06
C GLU A 41 31.38 -22.40 -30.06
N ASP A 42 31.55 -21.23 -30.69
CA ASP A 42 30.47 -20.28 -31.00
C ASP A 42 29.39 -21.01 -31.81
N GLY A 43 28.27 -21.32 -31.15
CA GLY A 43 26.99 -21.54 -31.80
C GLY A 43 26.39 -20.20 -32.18
N ASP A 44 26.31 -19.96 -33.48
CA ASP A 44 25.69 -18.81 -34.17
C ASP A 44 24.32 -18.41 -33.54
N ARG A 45 24.34 -17.50 -32.56
CA ARG A 45 23.15 -16.79 -32.04
C ARG A 45 22.75 -15.74 -33.10
N SER A 46 21.75 -16.06 -33.91
CA SER A 46 21.34 -15.24 -35.05
C SER A 46 20.88 -13.84 -34.63
N ALA A 47 21.38 -12.83 -35.33
CA ALA A 47 21.15 -11.40 -35.15
C ALA A 47 19.73 -10.92 -35.55
N ALA A 48 18.70 -11.24 -34.76
CA ALA A 48 17.36 -10.68 -34.94
C ALA A 48 17.04 -9.51 -33.98
N ASN A 49 17.49 -9.56 -32.72
CA ASN A 49 17.27 -8.50 -31.73
C ASN A 49 18.61 -8.06 -31.12
N THR A 50 18.92 -6.76 -31.15
CA THR A 50 19.92 -6.17 -30.25
C THR A 50 19.17 -5.74 -29.00
N ALA A 51 18.82 -6.70 -28.14
CA ALA A 51 18.11 -6.37 -26.91
C ALA A 51 19.07 -5.64 -25.98
N SER A 52 18.71 -4.41 -25.61
CA SER A 52 19.24 -3.77 -24.42
C SER A 52 18.05 -3.64 -23.48
N PRO A 53 18.21 -3.95 -22.18
CA PRO A 53 17.11 -3.89 -21.23
C PRO A 53 16.54 -2.48 -21.13
N LEU A 54 15.39 -2.33 -20.46
CA LEU A 54 14.82 -1.03 -20.14
C LEU A 54 15.87 -0.16 -19.45
N LYS A 55 16.13 1.02 -20.01
CA LYS A 55 17.00 2.04 -19.43
C LYS A 55 16.33 3.40 -19.45
N MET A 56 16.24 4.01 -18.29
CA MET A 56 15.73 5.34 -18.04
C MET A 56 16.85 6.18 -17.45
N THR A 57 17.00 7.41 -17.93
CA THR A 57 17.94 8.39 -17.37
C THR A 57 17.28 9.74 -17.21
N VAL A 58 17.58 10.44 -16.12
CA VAL A 58 17.04 11.78 -15.84
C VAL A 58 18.17 12.74 -15.51
N ASP A 59 18.17 13.92 -16.15
CA ASP A 59 19.03 15.03 -15.76
C ASP A 59 18.41 15.77 -14.57
N LYS A 60 19.14 15.88 -13.45
CA LYS A 60 18.68 16.53 -12.21
C LYS A 60 18.19 17.96 -12.44
N ASN A 61 18.88 18.74 -13.28
CA ASN A 61 18.62 20.17 -13.43
C ASN A 61 17.43 20.44 -14.35
N SER A 62 17.39 19.79 -15.51
CA SER A 62 16.31 20.01 -16.48
C SER A 62 15.08 19.15 -16.20
N GLY A 63 15.24 18.01 -15.53
CA GLY A 63 14.21 16.99 -15.41
C GLY A 63 13.97 16.21 -16.70
N ASP A 64 14.81 16.39 -17.72
CA ASP A 64 14.65 15.71 -19.01
C ASP A 64 14.89 14.21 -18.83
N MET A 65 13.87 13.43 -19.15
CA MET A 65 13.93 11.97 -19.09
C MET A 65 14.12 11.35 -20.47
N THR A 66 15.07 10.43 -20.57
CA THR A 66 15.25 9.56 -21.74
C THR A 66 14.86 8.14 -21.36
N ILE A 67 14.09 7.46 -22.22
CA ILE A 67 13.68 6.07 -22.05
C ILE A 67 14.13 5.29 -23.29
N ALA A 68 14.83 4.17 -23.07
CA ALA A 68 15.22 3.21 -24.08
C ALA A 68 14.69 1.83 -23.70
N ARG A 69 14.03 1.15 -24.66
CA ARG A 69 13.42 -0.16 -24.48
C ARG A 69 13.98 -1.18 -25.48
N PRO A 70 13.92 -2.49 -25.15
CA PRO A 70 14.02 -3.55 -26.15
C PRO A 70 13.08 -3.28 -27.34
N LYS A 71 13.51 -3.66 -28.55
CA LYS A 71 12.71 -3.52 -29.77
C LYS A 71 12.54 -4.87 -30.43
N SER A 72 11.32 -5.16 -30.88
CA SER A 72 11.02 -6.32 -31.72
C SER A 72 11.04 -5.93 -33.20
N ALA A 73 10.96 -6.93 -34.08
CA ALA A 73 10.71 -6.71 -35.50
C ALA A 73 9.23 -6.39 -35.81
N GLU A 74 8.35 -6.46 -34.81
CA GLU A 74 6.90 -6.27 -34.91
C GLU A 74 6.30 -7.16 -36.01
N THR A 75 6.76 -8.41 -36.06
CA THR A 75 6.37 -9.41 -37.06
C THR A 75 5.83 -10.65 -36.36
N PRO A 76 4.56 -11.04 -36.62
CA PRO A 76 3.92 -12.17 -35.96
C PRO A 76 4.77 -13.46 -35.96
N MET A 77 4.71 -14.20 -34.85
CA MET A 77 5.45 -15.46 -34.71
C MET A 77 4.90 -16.58 -35.61
N ALA A 78 3.59 -16.53 -35.91
CA ALA A 78 2.93 -17.28 -36.96
C ALA A 78 2.04 -16.34 -37.81
N ASP A 79 1.69 -16.75 -39.03
CA ASP A 79 0.82 -16.00 -39.95
C ASP A 79 -0.35 -16.90 -40.38
N ASP A 80 -1.14 -17.32 -39.38
CA ASP A 80 -2.23 -18.29 -39.53
C ASP A 80 -3.55 -17.85 -38.88
N GLY A 81 -3.63 -16.61 -38.36
CA GLY A 81 -4.81 -16.08 -37.69
C GLY A 81 -5.10 -16.69 -36.34
N SER A 82 -4.15 -17.40 -35.71
CA SER A 82 -4.34 -18.03 -34.41
C SER A 82 -3.96 -17.13 -33.23
N TRP A 83 -4.62 -17.38 -32.10
CA TRP A 83 -4.30 -16.89 -30.78
C TRP A 83 -3.71 -18.01 -29.92
N THR A 84 -2.54 -17.75 -29.33
CA THR A 84 -2.00 -18.57 -28.24
C THR A 84 -1.99 -17.75 -26.95
N ILE A 85 -2.76 -18.15 -25.95
CA ILE A 85 -2.73 -17.53 -24.62
C ILE A 85 -1.93 -18.45 -23.69
N PHE A 86 -0.80 -17.97 -23.20
CA PHE A 86 0.01 -18.65 -22.19
C PHE A 86 -0.55 -18.33 -20.80
N VAL A 87 -1.06 -19.33 -20.09
CA VAL A 87 -1.60 -19.16 -18.73
C VAL A 87 -0.63 -19.78 -17.74
N TYR A 88 -0.03 -18.95 -16.89
CA TYR A 88 0.91 -19.36 -15.86
C TYR A 88 0.18 -19.46 -14.51
N ILE A 89 -0.23 -20.68 -14.15
CA ILE A 89 -1.06 -20.96 -12.99
C ILE A 89 -0.17 -21.42 -11.84
N CYS A 90 0.15 -20.47 -10.96
CA CYS A 90 0.64 -20.80 -9.61
C CYS A 90 -0.60 -21.09 -8.75
N GLY A 91 -0.85 -22.36 -8.42
CA GLY A 91 -2.13 -22.77 -7.84
C GLY A 91 -2.35 -22.25 -6.42
N SER A 92 -1.31 -22.19 -5.59
CA SER A 92 -1.35 -21.73 -4.19
C SER A 92 -2.46 -22.37 -3.34
N ASP A 93 -2.77 -21.72 -2.21
CA ASP A 93 -3.92 -22.03 -1.36
C ASP A 93 -5.26 -21.80 -2.08
N LEU A 94 -5.31 -20.97 -3.13
CA LEU A 94 -6.50 -20.79 -3.96
C LEU A 94 -6.93 -22.11 -4.63
N GLU A 95 -5.99 -22.91 -5.09
CA GLU A 95 -6.26 -24.26 -5.60
C GLU A 95 -6.38 -25.28 -4.47
N SER A 96 -5.41 -25.33 -3.55
CA SER A 96 -5.38 -26.33 -2.47
C SER A 96 -6.62 -26.25 -1.58
N GLY A 97 -7.10 -25.04 -1.28
CA GLY A 97 -8.27 -24.78 -0.45
C GLY A 97 -9.59 -24.77 -1.24
N ASN A 98 -9.64 -24.07 -2.37
CA ASN A 98 -10.91 -23.73 -3.04
C ASN A 98 -11.10 -24.34 -4.44
N GLY A 99 -10.03 -24.90 -5.04
CA GLY A 99 -10.11 -25.48 -6.39
C GLY A 99 -10.33 -24.44 -7.49
N ALA A 100 -9.88 -23.19 -7.26
CA ALA A 100 -10.12 -22.07 -8.17
C ALA A 100 -9.43 -22.29 -9.53
N ALA A 101 -8.14 -22.66 -9.54
CA ALA A 101 -7.43 -22.96 -10.78
C ALA A 101 -8.06 -24.14 -11.55
N THR A 102 -8.52 -25.17 -10.85
CA THR A 102 -9.28 -26.28 -11.43
C THR A 102 -10.59 -25.82 -12.08
N SER A 103 -11.24 -24.80 -11.53
CA SER A 103 -12.48 -24.23 -12.09
C SER A 103 -12.19 -23.44 -13.36
N ASP A 104 -11.15 -22.59 -13.37
CA ASP A 104 -10.74 -21.82 -14.55
C ASP A 104 -10.31 -22.71 -15.72
N LEU A 105 -9.62 -23.82 -15.42
CA LEU A 105 -9.30 -24.82 -16.44
C LEU A 105 -10.57 -25.45 -17.05
N GLN A 106 -11.65 -25.61 -16.28
CA GLN A 106 -12.94 -26.08 -16.80
C GLN A 106 -13.66 -25.02 -17.61
N GLU A 107 -13.53 -23.75 -17.27
CA GLU A 107 -14.05 -22.62 -18.06
C GLU A 107 -13.37 -22.54 -19.42
N MET A 108 -12.03 -22.66 -19.48
CA MET A 108 -11.29 -22.79 -20.74
C MET A 108 -11.81 -23.96 -21.59
N CYS A 109 -12.21 -25.07 -20.96
CA CYS A 109 -12.80 -26.22 -21.66
C CYS A 109 -14.24 -25.98 -22.11
N SER A 110 -14.96 -25.02 -21.52
CA SER A 110 -16.35 -24.72 -21.83
C SER A 110 -16.50 -23.71 -22.98
N ALA A 111 -15.43 -22.98 -23.29
CA ALA A 111 -15.37 -22.06 -24.43
C ALA A 111 -15.74 -22.71 -25.78
N THR A 112 -16.19 -21.91 -26.74
CA THR A 112 -16.53 -22.36 -28.08
C THR A 112 -15.31 -22.96 -28.77
N ALA A 113 -15.42 -24.22 -29.22
CA ALA A 113 -14.36 -24.92 -29.93
C ALA A 113 -13.91 -24.14 -31.19
N SER A 114 -12.61 -23.87 -31.29
CA SER A 114 -11.98 -23.16 -32.40
C SER A 114 -10.57 -23.67 -32.64
N ASP A 115 -10.23 -23.93 -33.91
CA ASP A 115 -8.85 -24.27 -34.31
C ASP A 115 -7.92 -23.03 -34.31
N GLN A 116 -8.47 -21.83 -34.06
CA GLN A 116 -7.74 -20.57 -34.02
C GLN A 116 -7.44 -20.09 -32.61
N VAL A 117 -7.90 -20.76 -31.55
CA VAL A 117 -7.72 -20.32 -30.17
C VAL A 117 -7.22 -21.49 -29.34
N ARG A 118 -6.09 -21.29 -28.64
CA ARG A 118 -5.56 -22.26 -27.69
C ARG A 118 -5.05 -21.59 -26.43
N PHE A 119 -5.27 -22.26 -25.31
CA PHE A 119 -4.62 -21.93 -24.05
C PHE A 119 -3.48 -22.92 -23.84
N VAL A 120 -2.27 -22.41 -23.63
CA VAL A 120 -1.10 -23.22 -23.26
C VAL A 120 -0.83 -22.93 -21.80
N VAL A 121 -0.93 -23.94 -20.95
CA VAL A 121 -0.96 -23.77 -19.49
C VAL A 121 0.27 -24.40 -18.85
N GLN A 122 0.88 -23.72 -17.89
CA GLN A 122 1.78 -24.34 -16.91
C GLN A 122 1.16 -24.29 -15.52
N THR A 123 1.21 -25.40 -14.79
CA THR A 123 0.67 -25.54 -13.43
C THR A 123 1.77 -25.92 -12.44
N GLY A 124 1.75 -25.31 -11.25
CA GLY A 124 2.62 -25.65 -10.12
C GLY A 124 2.18 -24.90 -8.85
N GLY A 125 2.97 -24.97 -7.78
CA GLY A 125 2.83 -24.09 -6.62
C GLY A 125 1.60 -24.27 -5.72
N ALA A 126 0.91 -25.41 -5.81
CA ALA A 126 -0.19 -25.78 -4.91
C ALA A 126 0.12 -27.08 -4.17
N SER A 127 -0.18 -27.12 -2.87
CA SER A 127 0.00 -28.31 -2.04
C SER A 127 -1.00 -29.43 -2.34
N GLU A 128 -2.19 -29.11 -2.89
CA GLU A 128 -3.19 -30.07 -3.37
C GLU A 128 -3.86 -29.56 -4.65
N TRP A 129 -4.16 -30.45 -5.60
CA TRP A 129 -4.93 -30.13 -6.82
C TRP A 129 -6.27 -30.87 -6.80
N GLN A 130 -7.36 -30.16 -7.10
CA GLN A 130 -8.73 -30.69 -7.11
C GLN A 130 -9.14 -31.31 -8.46
N ASN A 131 -8.16 -31.62 -9.30
CA ASN A 131 -8.33 -32.34 -10.55
C ASN A 131 -7.39 -33.56 -10.64
N SER A 132 -7.50 -34.35 -11.71
CA SER A 132 -6.75 -35.60 -11.85
C SER A 132 -5.52 -35.52 -12.74
N TYR A 133 -5.15 -34.35 -13.26
CA TYR A 133 -4.12 -34.19 -14.28
C TYR A 133 -2.97 -33.26 -13.85
N ALA A 134 -3.24 -32.22 -13.06
CA ALA A 134 -2.21 -31.45 -12.37
C ALA A 134 -1.71 -32.20 -11.11
N SER A 135 -0.52 -31.84 -10.64
CA SER A 135 0.18 -32.54 -9.55
C SER A 135 0.94 -31.54 -8.68
N ASN A 136 1.08 -31.85 -7.39
CA ASN A 136 1.93 -31.13 -6.45
C ASN A 136 3.38 -31.67 -6.41
N GLU A 137 3.69 -32.74 -7.16
CA GLU A 137 5.03 -33.35 -7.17
C GLU A 137 5.92 -32.86 -8.33
N GLN A 138 5.35 -32.12 -9.29
CA GLN A 138 6.01 -31.72 -10.53
C GLN A 138 5.24 -30.58 -11.19
N ILE A 139 5.96 -29.74 -11.95
CA ILE A 139 5.34 -28.74 -12.83
C ILE A 139 4.71 -29.46 -14.03
N GLY A 140 3.45 -29.14 -14.33
CA GLY A 140 2.69 -29.69 -15.47
C GLY A 140 2.58 -28.68 -16.61
N ARG A 141 2.62 -29.16 -17.87
CA ARG A 141 2.34 -28.35 -19.06
C ARG A 141 1.20 -28.97 -19.86
N PHE A 142 0.22 -28.15 -20.22
CA PHE A 142 -1.00 -28.58 -20.89
C PHE A 142 -1.34 -27.67 -22.07
N ILE A 143 -2.15 -28.18 -22.98
CA ILE A 143 -2.90 -27.36 -23.93
C ILE A 143 -4.39 -27.60 -23.71
N VAL A 144 -5.15 -26.52 -23.68
CA VAL A 144 -6.61 -26.54 -23.74
C VAL A 144 -7.02 -25.99 -25.10
N GLU A 145 -7.54 -26.87 -25.95
CA GLU A 145 -7.99 -26.56 -27.30
C GLU A 145 -9.19 -27.46 -27.63
N ASN A 146 -10.20 -26.93 -28.32
CA ASN A 146 -11.36 -27.72 -28.76
C ASN A 146 -12.06 -28.52 -27.62
N ASN A 147 -12.22 -27.88 -26.45
CA ASN A 147 -12.86 -28.44 -25.26
C ASN A 147 -12.11 -29.61 -24.58
N GLU A 148 -10.85 -29.86 -24.93
CA GLU A 148 -10.04 -30.93 -24.35
C GLU A 148 -8.77 -30.37 -23.69
N VAL A 149 -8.48 -30.85 -22.47
CA VAL A 149 -7.17 -30.67 -21.82
C VAL A 149 -6.26 -31.81 -22.23
N VAL A 150 -5.11 -31.49 -22.81
CA VAL A 150 -4.09 -32.47 -23.22
C VAL A 150 -2.77 -32.16 -22.53
N GLU A 151 -2.24 -33.13 -21.78
CA GLU A 151 -0.91 -33.04 -21.18
C GLU A 151 0.18 -33.08 -22.26
N LEU A 152 1.05 -32.07 -22.25
CA LEU A 152 2.18 -31.90 -23.16
C LEU A 152 3.48 -32.42 -22.56
N GLY A 153 3.55 -32.47 -21.23
CA GLY A 153 4.64 -33.06 -20.46
C GLY A 153 4.79 -32.41 -19.09
N THR A 154 5.78 -32.85 -18.34
CA THR A 154 6.08 -32.35 -17.00
C THR A 154 7.53 -31.89 -16.90
N GLN A 155 7.80 -30.99 -15.95
CA GLN A 155 9.14 -30.56 -15.55
C GLN A 155 9.39 -30.97 -14.09
N PRO A 156 10.64 -31.05 -13.63
CA PRO A 156 10.93 -31.16 -12.21
C PRO A 156 10.20 -30.08 -11.41
N ASP A 157 9.88 -30.42 -10.16
CA ASP A 157 9.40 -29.46 -9.17
C ASP A 157 10.38 -28.27 -9.04
N ALA A 158 9.82 -27.06 -9.01
CA ALA A 158 10.54 -25.80 -8.89
C ALA A 158 9.56 -24.70 -8.47
N SER A 159 10.08 -23.64 -7.84
CA SER A 159 9.28 -22.47 -7.47
C SER A 159 8.64 -21.84 -8.70
N MET A 160 7.31 -21.65 -8.64
CA MET A 160 6.57 -20.85 -9.60
C MET A 160 6.80 -19.35 -9.41
N GLY A 161 7.34 -18.93 -8.26
CA GLY A 161 7.82 -17.58 -7.96
C GLY A 161 9.17 -17.24 -8.63
N ASP A 162 9.91 -18.21 -9.17
CA ASP A 162 11.25 -17.97 -9.74
C ASP A 162 11.20 -17.55 -11.23
N ALA A 163 11.96 -16.50 -11.57
CA ALA A 163 12.08 -15.96 -12.94
C ALA A 163 12.45 -17.01 -14.00
N ALA A 164 13.32 -17.98 -13.67
CA ALA A 164 13.75 -19.00 -14.61
C ALA A 164 12.65 -20.03 -14.89
N THR A 165 11.77 -20.32 -13.93
CA THR A 165 10.61 -21.19 -14.15
C THR A 165 9.67 -20.57 -15.18
N LEU A 166 9.39 -19.27 -15.06
CA LEU A 166 8.62 -18.49 -16.02
C LEU A 166 9.31 -18.41 -17.39
N ALA A 167 10.60 -18.08 -17.43
CA ALA A 167 11.37 -18.00 -18.67
C ALA A 167 11.38 -19.34 -19.41
N SER A 168 11.60 -20.45 -18.70
CA SER A 168 11.58 -21.81 -19.25
C SER A 168 10.24 -22.18 -19.87
N PHE A 169 9.13 -21.78 -19.23
CA PHE A 169 7.79 -21.98 -19.77
C PHE A 169 7.59 -21.22 -21.07
N LEU A 170 7.85 -19.91 -21.05
CA LEU A 170 7.59 -19.04 -22.18
C LEU A 170 8.53 -19.33 -23.35
N GLN A 171 9.82 -19.55 -23.14
CA GLN A 171 10.78 -19.91 -24.20
C GLN A 171 10.36 -21.20 -24.93
N TRP A 172 9.88 -22.20 -24.18
CA TRP A 172 9.31 -23.41 -24.78
C TRP A 172 7.99 -23.11 -25.49
N GLY A 173 7.10 -22.38 -24.84
CA GLY A 173 5.75 -22.09 -25.31
C GLY A 173 5.73 -21.32 -26.64
N VAL A 174 6.44 -20.19 -26.72
CA VAL A 174 6.47 -19.34 -27.94
C VAL A 174 7.10 -20.05 -29.13
N LYS A 175 7.96 -21.05 -28.88
CA LYS A 175 8.62 -21.85 -29.91
C LYS A 175 7.73 -22.98 -30.42
N GLU A 176 7.09 -23.73 -29.53
CA GLU A 176 6.30 -24.91 -29.89
C GLU A 176 4.86 -24.54 -30.29
N TYR A 177 4.32 -23.45 -29.77
CA TYR A 177 2.96 -22.97 -30.00
C TYR A 177 2.91 -21.50 -30.47
N PRO A 178 3.64 -21.12 -31.53
CA PRO A 178 3.58 -19.75 -32.05
C PRO A 178 2.16 -19.46 -32.55
N GLY A 179 1.67 -18.26 -32.24
CA GLY A 179 0.42 -17.71 -32.77
C GLY A 179 0.65 -16.45 -33.60
N GLU A 180 -0.36 -16.02 -34.36
CA GLU A 180 -0.37 -14.68 -34.97
C GLU A 180 -0.44 -13.60 -33.88
N LYS A 181 -1.23 -13.86 -32.84
CA LYS A 181 -1.25 -13.08 -31.60
C LYS A 181 -0.98 -14.00 -30.42
N MET A 182 -0.21 -13.49 -29.47
CA MET A 182 0.12 -14.23 -28.26
C MET A 182 -0.12 -13.37 -27.04
N GLY A 183 -0.68 -13.96 -25.99
CA GLY A 183 -0.87 -13.28 -24.70
C GLY A 183 -0.30 -14.10 -23.55
N ILE A 184 -0.08 -13.45 -22.42
CA ILE A 184 0.27 -14.11 -21.15
C ILE A 184 -0.80 -13.74 -20.12
N VAL A 185 -1.20 -14.70 -19.30
CA VAL A 185 -1.99 -14.47 -18.08
C VAL A 185 -1.22 -15.05 -16.89
N PHE A 186 -0.92 -14.20 -15.91
CA PHE A 186 -0.45 -14.61 -14.59
C PHE A 186 -1.66 -14.85 -13.71
N TRP A 187 -1.76 -16.03 -13.09
CA TRP A 187 -2.89 -16.42 -12.25
C TRP A 187 -2.38 -16.80 -10.87
N ASN A 188 -2.83 -16.09 -9.82
CA ASN A 188 -2.59 -16.33 -8.38
C ASN A 188 -3.17 -15.14 -7.54
N HIS A 189 -2.74 -15.01 -6.28
CA HIS A 189 -2.64 -13.74 -5.55
C HIS A 189 -1.67 -12.75 -6.20
N GLY A 190 -1.83 -11.48 -5.84
CA GLY A 190 -0.89 -10.41 -6.14
C GLY A 190 -0.70 -9.49 -4.93
N GLY A 191 0.45 -8.83 -4.87
CA GLY A 191 0.90 -7.94 -3.81
C GLY A 191 1.47 -6.63 -4.35
N GLY A 192 1.01 -6.22 -5.54
CA GLY A 192 1.33 -4.93 -6.14
C GLY A 192 2.82 -4.74 -6.44
N SER A 193 3.30 -3.50 -6.28
CA SER A 193 4.65 -3.14 -6.71
C SER A 193 5.77 -3.70 -5.85
N ILE A 194 5.47 -4.17 -4.64
CA ILE A 194 6.48 -4.67 -3.68
C ILE A 194 6.57 -6.19 -3.73
N SER A 195 5.46 -6.91 -3.53
CA SER A 195 5.48 -8.38 -3.42
C SER A 195 5.11 -9.10 -4.72
N GLY A 196 4.75 -8.38 -5.79
CA GLY A 196 4.58 -8.98 -7.11
C GLY A 196 3.41 -9.97 -7.21
N VAL A 197 3.61 -11.10 -7.87
CA VAL A 197 2.52 -12.04 -8.25
C VAL A 197 2.99 -13.51 -8.16
N CYS A 198 2.05 -14.47 -8.17
CA CYS A 198 2.36 -15.91 -8.23
C CYS A 198 3.05 -16.48 -6.99
N PHE A 199 2.46 -16.24 -5.80
CA PHE A 199 2.89 -16.78 -4.52
C PHE A 199 2.78 -18.30 -4.47
N ASP A 200 3.93 -18.98 -4.40
CA ASP A 200 4.05 -20.43 -4.41
C ASP A 200 3.96 -21.02 -2.99
N GLU A 201 2.81 -21.61 -2.66
CA GLU A 201 2.53 -22.22 -1.36
C GLU A 201 3.53 -23.33 -0.98
N THR A 202 4.16 -23.98 -1.97
CA THR A 202 5.07 -25.11 -1.79
C THR A 202 6.54 -24.73 -1.70
N HIS A 203 6.88 -23.45 -1.91
CA HIS A 203 8.23 -22.91 -1.91
C HIS A 203 8.33 -21.63 -1.06
N ASP A 204 7.99 -21.74 0.23
CA ASP A 204 8.12 -20.65 1.21
C ASP A 204 7.37 -19.36 0.84
N ALA A 205 6.25 -19.48 0.10
CA ALA A 205 5.48 -18.35 -0.43
C ALA A 205 6.28 -17.41 -1.35
N ASP A 206 7.34 -17.93 -1.98
CA ASP A 206 8.12 -17.23 -3.00
C ASP A 206 7.22 -16.73 -4.12
N SER A 207 7.49 -15.52 -4.62
CA SER A 207 6.65 -14.80 -5.57
C SER A 207 7.50 -14.14 -6.65
N LEU A 208 6.92 -13.92 -7.82
CA LEU A 208 7.56 -13.21 -8.93
C LEU A 208 7.50 -11.70 -8.68
N GLY A 209 8.63 -11.12 -8.26
CA GLY A 209 8.77 -9.66 -8.22
C GLY A 209 8.75 -9.03 -9.62
N ILE A 210 8.43 -7.74 -9.73
CA ILE A 210 8.31 -7.09 -11.07
C ILE A 210 9.64 -7.14 -11.85
N ARG A 211 10.79 -7.06 -11.17
CA ARG A 211 12.12 -7.21 -11.81
C ARG A 211 12.45 -8.64 -12.23
N GLU A 212 11.85 -9.64 -11.60
CA GLU A 212 11.94 -11.04 -12.01
C GLU A 212 11.08 -11.32 -13.24
N ILE A 213 9.90 -10.68 -13.31
CA ILE A 213 9.08 -10.67 -14.54
C ILE A 213 9.86 -9.99 -15.68
N ASP A 214 10.50 -8.84 -15.45
CA ASP A 214 11.38 -8.18 -16.43
C ASP A 214 12.48 -9.14 -16.92
N SER A 215 13.18 -9.77 -15.97
CA SER A 215 14.24 -10.75 -16.23
C SER A 215 13.77 -11.92 -17.11
N ALA A 216 12.62 -12.51 -16.78
CA ALA A 216 12.07 -13.64 -17.51
C ALA A 216 11.61 -13.23 -18.91
N LEU A 217 10.86 -12.13 -19.04
CA LEU A 217 10.38 -11.63 -20.33
C LEU A 217 11.53 -11.20 -21.23
N TYR A 218 12.54 -10.51 -20.69
CA TYR A 218 13.75 -10.15 -21.42
C TYR A 218 14.45 -11.38 -22.01
N SER A 219 14.55 -12.45 -21.23
CA SER A 219 15.15 -13.73 -21.65
C SER A 219 14.37 -14.43 -22.77
N VAL A 220 13.05 -14.24 -22.82
CA VAL A 220 12.19 -14.80 -23.88
C VAL A 220 12.25 -13.93 -25.13
N PHE A 221 12.29 -12.60 -24.93
CA PHE A 221 12.17 -11.59 -25.99
C PHE A 221 13.28 -11.69 -27.05
N GLU A 222 14.47 -12.16 -26.70
CA GLU A 222 15.55 -12.40 -27.66
C GLU A 222 15.17 -13.41 -28.75
N SER A 223 14.27 -14.36 -28.43
CA SER A 223 13.81 -15.41 -29.33
C SER A 223 12.53 -15.05 -30.12
N MET A 224 11.96 -13.86 -29.86
CA MET A 224 10.69 -13.43 -30.45
C MET A 224 10.90 -12.40 -31.55
N THR A 225 10.08 -12.48 -32.60
CA THR A 225 10.00 -11.47 -33.68
C THR A 225 8.90 -10.45 -33.49
N ASP A 226 7.97 -10.72 -32.57
CA ASP A 226 6.90 -9.81 -32.18
C ASP A 226 6.85 -9.62 -30.65
N ARG A 227 6.10 -8.61 -30.22
CA ARG A 227 5.68 -8.45 -28.82
C ARG A 227 4.46 -9.33 -28.53
N PHE A 228 4.21 -9.61 -27.25
CA PHE A 228 2.91 -10.13 -26.85
C PHE A 228 1.82 -9.09 -27.16
N GLU A 229 0.66 -9.56 -27.61
CA GLU A 229 -0.50 -8.70 -27.85
C GLU A 229 -1.02 -8.15 -26.51
N PHE A 230 -1.08 -9.00 -25.47
CA PHE A 230 -1.40 -8.54 -24.12
C PHE A 230 -0.65 -9.35 -23.05
N ILE A 231 -0.46 -8.74 -21.89
CA ILE A 231 -0.10 -9.43 -20.64
C ILE A 231 -1.17 -9.07 -19.61
N GLY A 232 -1.77 -10.10 -19.01
CA GLY A 232 -2.85 -9.99 -18.06
C GLY A 232 -2.46 -10.52 -16.69
N PHE A 233 -3.02 -9.94 -15.65
CA PHE A 233 -2.92 -10.41 -14.29
C PHE A 233 -4.32 -10.76 -13.80
N ASP A 234 -4.64 -12.05 -13.77
CA ASP A 234 -5.72 -12.56 -12.91
C ASP A 234 -5.12 -12.69 -11.50
N ALA A 235 -4.85 -11.52 -10.92
CA ALA A 235 -4.19 -11.34 -9.64
C ALA A 235 -4.45 -9.94 -9.09
N CYS A 236 -4.51 -9.84 -7.76
CA CYS A 236 -4.74 -8.60 -7.02
C CYS A 236 -3.65 -7.56 -7.29
N LEU A 237 -4.01 -6.27 -7.25
CA LEU A 237 -3.07 -5.14 -7.09
C LEU A 237 -2.03 -4.93 -8.21
N MET A 238 -2.03 -5.74 -9.28
CA MET A 238 -1.00 -5.68 -10.32
C MET A 238 -1.18 -4.53 -11.31
N GLY A 239 -2.30 -3.80 -11.26
CA GLY A 239 -2.61 -2.61 -12.04
C GLY A 239 -1.78 -1.38 -11.66
N THR A 240 -0.46 -1.52 -11.58
CA THR A 240 0.46 -0.45 -11.14
C THR A 240 1.24 0.18 -12.30
N ALA A 241 1.60 1.45 -12.13
CA ALA A 241 2.39 2.20 -13.10
C ALA A 241 3.80 1.61 -13.28
N GLU A 242 4.38 1.07 -12.21
CA GLU A 242 5.66 0.37 -12.22
C GLU A 242 5.58 -0.90 -13.06
N THR A 243 4.55 -1.73 -12.84
CA THR A 243 4.30 -2.95 -13.63
C THR A 243 4.11 -2.61 -15.11
N ALA A 244 3.22 -1.67 -15.42
CA ALA A 244 2.96 -1.23 -16.79
C ALA A 244 4.23 -0.68 -17.47
N ASN A 245 5.07 0.05 -16.74
CA ASN A 245 6.33 0.56 -17.28
C ASN A 245 7.30 -0.57 -17.67
N ILE A 246 7.40 -1.64 -16.88
CA ILE A 246 8.24 -2.79 -17.24
C ILE A 246 7.67 -3.52 -18.47
N LEU A 247 6.37 -3.81 -18.45
CA LEU A 247 5.71 -4.59 -19.51
C LEU A 247 5.67 -3.88 -20.87
N ALA A 248 5.75 -2.55 -20.90
CA ALA A 248 5.79 -1.79 -22.16
C ALA A 248 6.97 -2.13 -23.09
N SER A 249 7.98 -2.82 -22.57
CA SER A 249 9.07 -3.39 -23.37
C SER A 249 8.66 -4.63 -24.18
N TYR A 250 7.65 -5.38 -23.73
CA TYR A 250 7.38 -6.75 -24.17
C TYR A 250 5.97 -6.97 -24.71
N ALA A 251 5.02 -6.07 -24.42
CA ALA A 251 3.63 -6.21 -24.80
C ALA A 251 3.02 -4.92 -25.37
N ARG A 252 1.83 -5.03 -25.98
CA ARG A 252 1.02 -3.88 -26.45
C ARG A 252 0.00 -3.42 -25.44
N TYR A 253 -0.65 -4.37 -24.76
CA TYR A 253 -1.66 -4.07 -23.77
C TYR A 253 -1.36 -4.78 -22.45
N MET A 254 -1.78 -4.14 -21.36
CA MET A 254 -1.83 -4.76 -20.05
C MET A 254 -3.27 -4.79 -19.55
N VAL A 255 -3.65 -5.84 -18.84
CA VAL A 255 -4.91 -5.92 -18.08
C VAL A 255 -4.57 -6.22 -16.63
N GLY A 256 -5.05 -5.41 -15.69
CA GLY A 256 -4.80 -5.61 -14.25
C GLY A 256 -5.68 -4.75 -13.36
N SER A 257 -5.91 -5.22 -12.13
CA SER A 257 -6.69 -4.54 -11.10
C SER A 257 -5.82 -3.65 -10.22
N GLN A 258 -6.32 -2.47 -9.86
CA GLN A 258 -5.72 -1.64 -8.81
C GLN A 258 -5.99 -2.24 -7.43
N GLU A 259 -7.16 -2.86 -7.24
CA GLU A 259 -7.63 -3.51 -6.01
C GLU A 259 -7.39 -5.03 -6.01
N THR A 260 -7.69 -5.67 -4.90
CA THR A 260 -7.93 -7.10 -4.80
C THR A 260 -9.00 -7.57 -5.79
N GLU A 261 -8.77 -8.73 -6.39
CA GLU A 261 -9.72 -9.36 -7.29
C GLU A 261 -10.50 -10.45 -6.54
N PRO A 262 -11.84 -10.49 -6.62
CA PRO A 262 -12.60 -11.57 -5.99
C PRO A 262 -12.18 -12.95 -6.48
N GLY A 263 -12.19 -13.93 -5.57
CA GLY A 263 -11.52 -15.22 -5.77
C GLY A 263 -12.06 -16.14 -6.88
N SER A 264 -13.12 -15.77 -7.60
CA SER A 264 -13.53 -16.48 -8.82
C SER A 264 -12.61 -16.23 -10.02
N GLY A 265 -11.77 -15.19 -9.98
CA GLY A 265 -10.88 -14.86 -11.10
C GLY A 265 -11.63 -14.44 -12.37
N TRP A 266 -10.96 -14.54 -13.51
CA TRP A 266 -11.48 -14.13 -14.82
C TRP A 266 -12.36 -15.22 -15.47
N ASP A 267 -13.40 -14.81 -16.22
CA ASP A 267 -14.24 -15.73 -16.99
C ASP A 267 -13.52 -16.20 -18.27
N TYR A 268 -12.84 -17.36 -18.18
CA TYR A 268 -12.08 -17.92 -19.31
C TYR A 268 -12.98 -18.48 -20.42
N GLU A 269 -14.23 -18.83 -20.10
CA GLU A 269 -15.22 -19.24 -21.11
C GLU A 269 -15.55 -18.04 -22.02
N ALA A 270 -15.78 -16.86 -21.44
CA ALA A 270 -16.04 -15.62 -22.18
C ALA A 270 -14.84 -15.22 -23.06
N ILE A 271 -13.62 -15.31 -22.54
CA ILE A 271 -12.38 -15.06 -23.29
C ILE A 271 -12.29 -15.95 -24.52
N GLY A 272 -12.42 -17.27 -24.34
CA GLY A 272 -12.35 -18.22 -25.44
C GLY A 272 -13.48 -18.05 -26.46
N ASN A 273 -14.70 -17.76 -25.99
CA ASN A 273 -15.85 -17.47 -26.84
C ASN A 273 -15.64 -16.22 -27.71
N PHE A 274 -15.13 -15.14 -27.11
CA PHE A 274 -14.86 -13.88 -27.81
C PHE A 274 -13.85 -14.08 -28.94
N LEU A 275 -12.75 -14.79 -28.68
CA LEU A 275 -11.71 -15.03 -29.68
C LEU A 275 -12.11 -16.06 -30.74
N ALA A 276 -12.98 -17.03 -30.40
CA ALA A 276 -13.54 -17.95 -31.38
C ALA A 276 -14.45 -17.23 -32.39
N ASP A 277 -15.21 -16.23 -31.92
CA ASP A 277 -16.10 -15.43 -32.75
C ASP A 277 -15.34 -14.37 -33.58
N ASP A 278 -14.33 -13.72 -33.00
CA ASP A 278 -13.48 -12.73 -33.68
C ASP A 278 -11.98 -12.91 -33.38
N PRO A 279 -11.30 -13.86 -34.04
CA PRO A 279 -9.85 -14.05 -33.89
C PRO A 279 -9.04 -12.87 -34.44
N SER A 280 -9.66 -11.94 -35.18
CA SER A 280 -8.99 -10.75 -35.69
C SER A 280 -8.92 -9.59 -34.70
N SER A 281 -9.65 -9.68 -33.59
CA SER A 281 -9.64 -8.73 -32.46
C SER A 281 -8.22 -8.42 -31.95
N ASN A 282 -8.01 -7.24 -31.37
CA ASN A 282 -6.73 -6.88 -30.75
C ASN A 282 -6.78 -7.05 -29.22
N GLY A 283 -5.66 -6.81 -28.55
CA GLY A 283 -5.56 -6.91 -27.10
C GLY A 283 -6.45 -5.92 -26.33
N ALA A 284 -6.77 -4.75 -26.91
CA ALA A 284 -7.70 -3.81 -26.27
C ALA A 284 -9.14 -4.32 -26.27
N ASP A 285 -9.60 -4.87 -27.41
CA ASP A 285 -10.96 -5.42 -27.54
C ASP A 285 -11.11 -6.67 -26.66
N LEU A 286 -10.09 -7.54 -26.62
CA LEU A 286 -10.04 -8.68 -25.72
C LEU A 286 -10.00 -8.24 -24.26
N GLY A 287 -9.14 -7.28 -23.90
CA GLY A 287 -9.03 -6.73 -22.55
C GLY A 287 -10.37 -6.17 -22.07
N LYS A 288 -11.09 -5.46 -22.93
CA LYS A 288 -12.45 -4.99 -22.62
C LYS A 288 -13.42 -6.15 -22.36
N CYS A 289 -13.34 -7.23 -23.14
CA CYS A 289 -14.14 -8.43 -22.88
C CYS A 289 -13.85 -9.00 -21.49
N ILE A 290 -12.56 -9.13 -21.13
CA ILE A 290 -12.12 -9.61 -19.81
C ILE A 290 -12.70 -8.74 -18.70
N CYS A 291 -12.53 -7.42 -18.78
CA CYS A 291 -13.04 -6.48 -17.79
C CYS A 291 -14.57 -6.56 -17.61
N ASP A 292 -15.31 -6.67 -18.72
CA ASP A 292 -16.76 -6.71 -18.68
C ASP A 292 -17.28 -8.04 -18.11
N SER A 293 -16.74 -9.18 -18.54
CA SER A 293 -17.17 -10.49 -18.05
C SER A 293 -16.79 -10.71 -16.59
N PHE A 294 -15.60 -10.26 -16.17
CA PHE A 294 -15.19 -10.28 -14.76
C PHE A 294 -16.14 -9.48 -13.88
N TYR A 295 -16.42 -8.22 -14.24
CA TYR A 295 -17.36 -7.39 -13.48
C TYR A 295 -18.76 -8.02 -13.43
N GLU A 296 -19.26 -8.58 -14.54
CA GLU A 296 -20.56 -9.25 -14.56
C GLU A 296 -20.59 -10.48 -13.64
N ALA A 297 -19.51 -11.26 -13.57
CA ALA A 297 -19.38 -12.38 -12.64
C ALA A 297 -19.43 -11.90 -11.18
N CYS A 298 -18.61 -10.92 -10.81
CA CYS A 298 -18.59 -10.35 -9.45
C CYS A 298 -19.94 -9.73 -9.07
N ALA A 299 -20.56 -8.95 -9.98
CA ALA A 299 -21.87 -8.36 -9.73
C ALA A 299 -22.97 -9.42 -9.53
N ASN A 300 -22.90 -10.55 -10.22
CA ASN A 300 -23.83 -11.68 -10.01
C ASN A 300 -23.58 -12.41 -8.69
N ALA A 301 -22.34 -12.40 -8.18
CA ALA A 301 -21.96 -12.91 -6.88
C ALA A 301 -22.27 -11.94 -5.72
N GLY A 302 -22.52 -10.65 -6.02
CA GLY A 302 -22.75 -9.61 -5.02
C GLY A 302 -21.46 -8.90 -4.58
N GLU A 303 -20.38 -9.06 -5.33
CA GLU A 303 -19.01 -8.56 -5.04
C GLU A 303 -18.59 -7.46 -6.02
N GLY A 304 -19.55 -6.85 -6.73
CA GLY A 304 -19.27 -5.89 -7.81
C GLY A 304 -18.88 -4.48 -7.34
N ASP A 305 -18.96 -4.19 -6.04
CA ASP A 305 -18.78 -2.84 -5.48
C ASP A 305 -17.29 -2.44 -5.39
N ASP A 306 -16.40 -3.42 -5.15
CA ASP A 306 -14.93 -3.29 -5.02
C ASP A 306 -14.15 -3.46 -6.32
N VAL A 307 -14.81 -3.94 -7.38
CA VAL A 307 -14.11 -4.34 -8.60
C VAL A 307 -13.35 -3.15 -9.19
N THR A 308 -12.07 -3.35 -9.52
CA THR A 308 -11.35 -2.49 -10.45
C THR A 308 -10.70 -3.39 -11.50
N LEU A 309 -10.79 -3.04 -12.78
CA LEU A 309 -10.03 -3.76 -13.83
C LEU A 309 -9.87 -2.85 -15.04
N SER A 310 -8.62 -2.59 -15.43
CA SER A 310 -8.31 -1.65 -16.49
C SER A 310 -7.55 -2.31 -17.65
N VAL A 311 -7.61 -1.67 -18.82
CA VAL A 311 -6.84 -2.02 -20.01
C VAL A 311 -5.94 -0.86 -20.37
N ILE A 312 -4.64 -1.11 -20.39
CA ILE A 312 -3.60 -0.10 -20.59
C ILE A 312 -2.93 -0.30 -21.95
N ASP A 313 -2.91 0.74 -22.78
CA ASP A 313 -2.10 0.82 -24.00
C ASP A 313 -0.64 1.12 -23.61
N LEU A 314 0.18 0.07 -23.64
CA LEU A 314 1.57 0.14 -23.20
C LEU A 314 2.45 0.96 -24.15
N ASP A 315 2.05 1.19 -25.40
CA ASP A 315 2.76 2.11 -26.30
C ASP A 315 2.64 3.58 -25.84
N LYS A 316 1.78 3.88 -24.86
CA LYS A 316 1.65 5.21 -24.23
C LYS A 316 2.46 5.38 -22.96
N MET A 317 3.01 4.32 -22.37
CA MET A 317 3.64 4.41 -21.05
C MET A 317 4.87 5.32 -21.03
N ASP A 318 5.63 5.44 -22.13
CA ASP A 318 6.70 6.43 -22.21
C ASP A 318 6.21 7.88 -22.01
N SER A 319 4.98 8.19 -22.45
CA SER A 319 4.40 9.52 -22.27
C SER A 319 3.91 9.71 -20.84
N VAL A 320 3.31 8.68 -20.24
CA VAL A 320 2.89 8.68 -18.83
C VAL A 320 4.09 8.90 -17.93
N VAL A 321 5.13 8.08 -18.06
CA VAL A 321 6.32 8.13 -17.19
C VAL A 321 7.05 9.46 -17.33
N LYS A 322 7.19 10.02 -18.54
CA LYS A 322 7.82 11.34 -18.74
C LYS A 322 7.00 12.48 -18.15
N ALA A 323 5.69 12.48 -18.37
CA ALA A 323 4.82 13.52 -17.86
C ALA A 323 4.73 13.45 -16.32
N PHE A 324 4.63 12.24 -15.76
CA PHE A 324 4.69 12.02 -14.32
C PHE A 324 6.04 12.47 -13.75
N ASN A 325 7.17 12.17 -14.38
CA ASN A 325 8.48 12.65 -13.92
C ASN A 325 8.58 14.18 -13.91
N SER A 326 8.03 14.87 -14.91
CA SER A 326 7.98 16.34 -14.91
C SER A 326 7.11 16.89 -13.78
N PHE A 327 5.96 16.27 -13.54
CA PHE A 327 5.09 16.60 -12.42
C PHE A 327 5.77 16.32 -11.06
N ALA A 328 6.38 15.15 -10.90
CA ALA A 328 7.09 14.73 -9.69
C ALA A 328 8.27 15.65 -9.37
N LYS A 329 8.96 16.19 -10.39
CA LYS A 329 9.98 17.23 -10.18
C LYS A 329 9.39 18.48 -9.53
N SER A 330 8.27 18.98 -10.04
CA SER A 330 7.59 20.13 -9.44
C SER A 330 7.07 19.81 -8.04
N MET A 331 6.51 18.62 -7.82
CA MET A 331 6.10 18.16 -6.49
C MET A 331 7.29 18.14 -5.51
N TYR A 332 8.42 17.60 -5.93
CA TYR A 332 9.66 17.54 -5.15
C TYR A 332 10.24 18.93 -4.83
N GLU A 333 10.23 19.86 -5.78
CA GLU A 333 10.72 21.24 -5.57
C GLU A 333 9.80 22.01 -4.62
N GLU A 334 8.48 21.92 -4.79
CA GLU A 334 7.51 22.65 -3.95
C GLU A 334 7.43 22.10 -2.52
N SER A 335 7.70 20.80 -2.33
CA SER A 335 7.72 20.15 -1.02
C SER A 335 8.97 20.45 -0.18
N GLU A 336 9.92 21.26 -0.68
CA GLU A 336 10.92 21.91 0.20
C GLU A 336 10.23 22.77 1.27
N ASN A 337 9.03 23.30 0.99
CA ASN A 337 8.19 23.94 1.99
C ASN A 337 7.39 22.88 2.76
N THR A 338 7.65 22.73 4.07
CA THR A 338 6.97 21.76 4.94
C THR A 338 5.42 21.88 4.94
N THR A 339 4.88 23.09 4.74
CA THR A 339 3.41 23.26 4.67
C THR A 339 2.85 22.66 3.40
N VAL A 340 3.55 22.87 2.29
CA VAL A 340 3.16 22.31 0.99
C VAL A 340 3.31 20.80 1.05
N LEU A 341 4.43 20.29 1.57
CA LEU A 341 4.63 18.85 1.83
C LEU A 341 3.49 18.26 2.66
N THR A 342 3.12 18.89 3.79
CA THR A 342 1.99 18.44 4.63
C THR A 342 0.67 18.40 3.86
N SER A 343 0.41 19.42 3.05
CA SER A 343 -0.83 19.49 2.27
C SER A 343 -0.87 18.43 1.18
N MET A 344 0.29 18.12 0.58
CA MET A 344 0.44 17.02 -0.37
C MET A 344 0.21 15.68 0.32
N ILE A 345 0.91 15.38 1.42
CA ILE A 345 0.80 14.11 2.17
C ILE A 345 -0.65 13.84 2.57
N ARG A 346 -1.33 14.80 3.22
CA ARG A 346 -2.74 14.64 3.58
C ARG A 346 -3.66 14.39 2.38
N GLY A 347 -3.35 15.04 1.25
CA GLY A 347 -4.10 14.84 0.02
C GLY A 347 -3.86 13.45 -0.60
N ILE A 348 -2.64 12.93 -0.50
CA ILE A 348 -2.26 11.60 -0.96
C ILE A 348 -2.88 10.51 -0.07
N GLU A 349 -2.80 10.65 1.25
CA GLU A 349 -3.43 9.74 2.22
C GLU A 349 -4.96 9.72 2.10
N GLY A 350 -5.56 10.82 1.65
CA GLY A 350 -7.00 10.91 1.36
C GLY A 350 -7.39 10.52 -0.06
N ALA A 351 -6.44 10.14 -0.93
CA ALA A 351 -6.74 9.60 -2.25
C ALA A 351 -7.16 8.12 -2.14
N ASP A 352 -7.88 7.65 -3.16
CA ASP A 352 -8.26 6.24 -3.28
C ASP A 352 -7.00 5.36 -3.19
N ASN A 353 -7.04 4.34 -2.35
CA ASN A 353 -5.92 3.42 -2.08
C ASN A 353 -6.46 1.99 -1.96
N PHE A 354 -5.59 1.02 -2.22
CA PHE A 354 -6.04 -0.31 -2.61
C PHE A 354 -5.36 -1.42 -1.84
N GLY A 355 -6.06 -2.55 -1.66
CA GLY A 355 -5.49 -3.79 -1.11
C GLY A 355 -5.47 -3.87 0.42
N GLY A 356 -6.18 -2.96 1.09
CA GLY A 356 -6.08 -2.76 2.53
C GLY A 356 -4.85 -1.93 2.89
N ASN A 357 -5.03 -0.91 3.73
CA ASN A 357 -3.95 -0.04 4.22
C ASN A 357 -4.29 0.45 5.62
N ASN A 358 -4.44 -0.49 6.55
CA ASN A 358 -4.75 -0.18 7.93
C ASN A 358 -4.13 -1.21 8.88
N ARG A 359 -3.99 -0.81 10.14
CA ARG A 359 -3.29 -1.59 11.18
C ARG A 359 -3.86 -2.99 11.43
N SER A 360 -5.15 -3.19 11.18
CA SER A 360 -5.80 -4.49 11.43
C SER A 360 -5.59 -5.50 10.30
N GLU A 361 -5.27 -4.99 9.11
CA GLU A 361 -5.34 -5.72 7.86
C GLU A 361 -4.01 -5.78 7.10
N GLY A 362 -3.07 -4.91 7.44
CA GLY A 362 -1.77 -4.74 6.80
C GLY A 362 -1.75 -3.57 5.80
N TYR A 363 -0.60 -3.37 5.16
CA TYR A 363 -0.39 -2.32 4.17
C TYR A 363 0.20 -2.88 2.87
N THR A 364 -0.49 -2.66 1.76
CA THR A 364 0.05 -2.91 0.40
C THR A 364 0.70 -1.67 -0.19
N ASN A 365 0.43 -0.49 0.38
CA ASN A 365 1.01 0.79 -0.01
C ASN A 365 0.72 1.19 -1.47
N MET A 366 -0.49 0.86 -1.97
CA MET A 366 -0.91 1.20 -3.33
C MET A 366 -1.91 2.37 -3.32
N VAL A 367 -1.54 3.49 -3.93
CA VAL A 367 -2.41 4.69 -4.07
C VAL A 367 -2.77 4.92 -5.53
N ASP A 368 -3.96 5.45 -5.82
CA ASP A 368 -4.38 5.81 -7.18
C ASP A 368 -3.47 6.88 -7.79
N LEU A 369 -2.92 6.61 -8.98
CA LEU A 369 -2.00 7.54 -9.65
C LEU A 369 -2.67 8.86 -10.02
N GLY A 370 -3.91 8.80 -10.54
CA GLY A 370 -4.68 9.99 -10.84
C GLY A 370 -5.00 10.81 -9.59
N GLY A 371 -5.48 10.14 -8.53
CA GLY A 371 -5.77 10.72 -7.23
C GLY A 371 -4.57 11.43 -6.62
N LEU A 372 -3.38 10.80 -6.63
CA LEU A 372 -2.13 11.42 -6.18
C LEU A 372 -1.78 12.68 -7.00
N ILE A 373 -1.91 12.61 -8.33
CA ILE A 373 -1.62 13.77 -9.19
C ILE A 373 -2.60 14.93 -8.91
N GLU A 374 -3.88 14.62 -8.70
CA GLU A 374 -4.91 15.61 -8.40
C GLU A 374 -4.75 16.22 -7.00
N ALA A 375 -4.42 15.40 -5.99
CA ALA A 375 -4.14 15.83 -4.62
C ALA A 375 -3.05 16.91 -4.55
N CYS A 376 -1.99 16.74 -5.33
CA CYS A 376 -0.87 17.69 -5.40
C CYS A 376 -1.06 18.80 -6.45
N GLY A 377 -2.16 18.78 -7.22
CA GLY A 377 -2.40 19.62 -8.39
C GLY A 377 -2.46 21.13 -8.13
N SER A 378 -2.69 21.54 -6.88
CA SER A 378 -2.69 22.95 -6.46
C SER A 378 -1.27 23.55 -6.38
N TYR A 379 -0.25 22.69 -6.32
CA TYR A 379 1.16 23.07 -6.13
C TYR A 379 2.01 22.68 -7.34
N ALA A 380 1.76 21.51 -7.92
CA ALA A 380 2.43 21.03 -9.13
C ALA A 380 1.40 20.81 -10.25
N ASP A 381 1.61 21.40 -11.43
CA ASP A 381 0.68 21.23 -12.57
C ASP A 381 0.74 19.80 -13.10
N GLY A 382 -0.25 18.99 -12.73
CA GLY A 382 -0.41 17.61 -13.15
C GLY A 382 -1.15 17.40 -14.47
N SER A 383 -1.56 18.47 -15.17
CA SER A 383 -2.48 18.36 -16.31
C SER A 383 -1.95 17.51 -17.48
N ASP A 384 -0.66 17.59 -17.77
CA ASP A 384 -0.01 16.76 -18.79
C ASP A 384 0.09 15.28 -18.33
N ALA A 385 0.33 15.03 -17.04
CA ALA A 385 0.38 13.68 -16.49
C ALA A 385 -1.00 13.00 -16.51
N ILE A 386 -2.06 13.70 -16.06
CA ILE A 386 -3.45 13.22 -16.17
C ILE A 386 -3.86 13.00 -17.63
N SER A 387 -3.45 13.88 -18.55
CA SER A 387 -3.76 13.72 -19.97
C SER A 387 -3.06 12.49 -20.58
N ALA A 388 -1.81 12.23 -20.18
CA ALA A 388 -1.06 11.06 -20.61
C ALA A 388 -1.67 9.77 -20.03
N LEU A 389 -2.01 9.77 -18.74
CA LEU A 389 -2.65 8.64 -18.05
C LEU A 389 -3.98 8.26 -18.71
N ASN A 390 -4.89 9.23 -18.89
CA ASN A 390 -6.16 9.02 -19.59
C ASN A 390 -6.01 8.56 -21.05
N SER A 391 -4.87 8.87 -21.68
CA SER A 391 -4.58 8.39 -23.04
C SER A 391 -4.06 6.96 -23.06
N ALA A 392 -3.43 6.50 -21.97
CA ALA A 392 -2.93 5.14 -21.82
C ALA A 392 -4.01 4.17 -21.35
N VAL A 393 -4.89 4.59 -20.45
CA VAL A 393 -6.00 3.78 -19.94
C VAL A 393 -7.13 3.76 -20.97
N VAL A 394 -7.14 2.77 -21.84
CA VAL A 394 -8.10 2.67 -22.97
C VAL A 394 -9.44 2.08 -22.56
N TYR A 395 -9.48 1.37 -21.43
CA TYR A 395 -10.70 0.91 -20.77
C TYR A 395 -10.49 0.87 -19.26
N ASN A 396 -11.49 1.28 -18.49
CA ASN A 396 -11.48 1.15 -17.04
C ASN A 396 -12.86 0.72 -16.56
N ARG A 397 -12.94 -0.39 -15.83
CA ARG A 397 -14.18 -0.93 -15.26
C ARG A 397 -14.07 -0.90 -13.75
N THR A 398 -14.98 -0.19 -13.11
CA THR A 398 -14.97 0.00 -11.66
C THR A 398 -16.31 -0.33 -11.02
N GLY A 399 -16.27 -0.75 -9.77
CA GLY A 399 -17.38 -0.85 -8.84
C GLY A 399 -17.77 0.51 -8.28
N THR A 400 -18.75 0.51 -7.38
CA THR A 400 -19.28 1.75 -6.81
C THR A 400 -18.34 2.41 -5.81
N ARG A 401 -17.47 1.65 -5.13
CA ARG A 401 -16.53 2.18 -4.13
C ARG A 401 -15.37 2.94 -4.77
N HIS A 402 -14.81 2.38 -5.83
CA HIS A 402 -13.72 3.00 -6.59
C HIS A 402 -14.21 3.78 -7.82
N GLN A 403 -15.34 4.50 -7.69
CA GLN A 403 -15.84 5.33 -8.79
C GLN A 403 -14.89 6.50 -9.06
N GLY A 404 -14.23 6.46 -10.21
CA GLY A 404 -13.34 7.54 -10.65
C GLY A 404 -11.87 7.29 -10.39
N CYS A 405 -11.49 6.12 -9.86
CA CYS A 405 -10.10 5.70 -9.87
C CYS A 405 -9.55 5.70 -11.30
N SER A 406 -8.24 5.94 -11.42
CA SER A 406 -7.62 6.30 -12.69
C SER A 406 -7.31 5.13 -13.61
N GLY A 407 -7.39 3.90 -13.11
CA GLY A 407 -7.04 2.66 -13.82
C GLY A 407 -5.61 2.19 -13.56
N LEU A 408 -4.75 3.00 -12.92
CA LEU A 408 -3.41 2.62 -12.48
C LEU A 408 -3.13 3.15 -11.07
N SER A 409 -2.61 2.31 -10.20
CA SER A 409 -2.02 2.72 -8.91
C SER A 409 -0.50 2.93 -9.03
N LEU A 410 0.13 3.41 -7.97
CA LEU A 410 1.58 3.37 -7.77
C LEU A 410 1.88 3.11 -6.28
N TYR A 411 3.12 2.73 -6.01
CA TYR A 411 3.58 2.61 -4.63
C TYR A 411 3.69 3.97 -3.93
N TYR A 412 3.11 4.10 -2.74
CA TYR A 412 3.32 5.19 -1.79
C TYR A 412 3.27 4.63 -0.36
N PRO A 413 4.30 4.85 0.48
CA PRO A 413 4.35 4.26 1.83
C PRO A 413 3.37 4.94 2.79
N LEU A 414 2.15 4.41 2.85
CA LEU A 414 1.18 4.74 3.89
C LEU A 414 1.65 4.19 5.26
N SER A 415 2.43 3.11 5.23
CA SER A 415 3.24 2.62 6.35
C SER A 415 4.55 2.06 5.81
N VAL A 416 5.67 2.30 6.50
CA VAL A 416 6.99 1.75 6.11
C VAL A 416 7.22 0.42 6.83
N GLU A 417 7.39 -0.67 6.08
CA GLU A 417 7.59 -2.04 6.58
C GLU A 417 9.06 -2.52 6.50
N GLY A 418 9.99 -1.58 6.39
CA GLY A 418 11.43 -1.81 6.55
C GLY A 418 12.26 -1.57 5.28
N SER A 419 13.56 -1.83 5.37
CA SER A 419 14.53 -1.50 4.32
C SER A 419 14.34 -2.33 3.05
N THR A 420 13.82 -3.56 3.18
CA THR A 420 13.62 -4.47 2.04
C THR A 420 12.54 -3.94 1.10
N GLU A 421 11.42 -3.49 1.64
CA GLU A 421 10.33 -2.85 0.88
C GLU A 421 10.84 -1.64 0.09
N LEU A 422 11.52 -0.71 0.76
CA LEU A 422 12.03 0.51 0.13
C LEU A 422 13.11 0.21 -0.92
N GLY A 423 13.93 -0.82 -0.70
CA GLY A 423 14.87 -1.32 -1.69
C GLY A 423 14.19 -1.92 -2.94
N VAL A 424 13.04 -2.58 -2.79
CA VAL A 424 12.24 -3.03 -3.94
C VAL A 424 11.66 -1.83 -4.68
N PHE A 425 11.05 -0.88 -3.96
CA PHE A 425 10.52 0.37 -4.53
C PHE A 425 11.58 1.12 -5.35
N GLU A 426 12.79 1.31 -4.80
CA GLU A 426 13.91 1.94 -5.51
C GLU A 426 14.16 1.29 -6.87
N ASN A 427 14.13 -0.04 -6.91
CA ASN A 427 14.38 -0.82 -8.12
C ASN A 427 13.26 -0.70 -9.16
N VAL A 428 12.01 -0.47 -8.78
CA VAL A 428 10.87 -0.40 -9.72
C VAL A 428 10.39 1.03 -10.00
N SER A 429 10.88 2.02 -9.25
CA SER A 429 10.46 3.41 -9.36
C SER A 429 10.61 3.98 -10.78
N ILE A 430 9.60 4.77 -11.17
CA ILE A 430 9.49 5.38 -12.50
C ILE A 430 10.02 6.82 -12.55
N SER A 431 10.36 7.43 -11.41
CA SER A 431 10.91 8.79 -11.35
C SER A 431 11.81 8.98 -10.12
N PRO A 432 13.05 9.50 -10.30
CA PRO A 432 13.91 9.82 -9.17
C PRO A 432 13.35 10.95 -8.32
N PHE A 433 12.64 11.93 -8.90
CA PHE A 433 12.05 13.01 -8.11
C PHE A 433 10.89 12.52 -7.24
N TYR A 434 10.12 11.56 -7.72
CA TYR A 434 9.11 10.89 -6.91
C TYR A 434 9.75 10.10 -5.78
N ALA A 435 10.80 9.34 -6.09
CA ALA A 435 11.54 8.59 -5.08
C ALA A 435 12.18 9.51 -4.03
N SER A 436 12.74 10.65 -4.44
CA SER A 436 13.26 11.67 -3.51
C SER A 436 12.17 12.36 -2.68
N PHE A 437 10.94 12.46 -3.19
CA PHE A 437 9.81 12.97 -2.40
C PHE A 437 9.42 11.99 -1.29
N VAL A 438 9.28 10.70 -1.62
CA VAL A 438 9.03 9.63 -0.66
C VAL A 438 10.14 9.54 0.38
N ASP A 439 11.39 9.48 -0.09
CA ASP A 439 12.58 9.42 0.75
C ASP A 439 12.72 10.67 1.64
N ARG A 440 12.29 11.86 1.19
CA ARG A 440 12.24 13.06 2.06
C ARG A 440 11.30 12.86 3.23
N GLN A 441 10.11 12.32 3.01
CA GLN A 441 9.15 12.03 4.08
C GLN A 441 9.76 11.03 5.08
N ASP A 442 10.24 9.90 4.57
CA ASP A 442 10.67 8.78 5.40
C ASP A 442 12.03 9.00 6.05
N PHE A 443 13.03 9.52 5.33
CA PHE A 443 14.36 9.77 5.91
C PHE A 443 14.33 10.87 6.99
N SER A 444 13.47 11.87 6.83
CA SER A 444 13.31 12.91 7.85
C SER A 444 12.83 12.35 9.18
N SER A 445 12.08 11.25 9.16
CA SER A 445 11.72 10.50 10.36
C SER A 445 12.98 10.02 11.11
N SER A 446 13.95 9.46 10.40
CA SER A 446 15.20 8.97 10.98
C SER A 446 16.04 10.08 11.61
N ILE A 447 16.05 11.27 11.00
CA ILE A 447 16.78 12.43 11.52
C ILE A 447 16.08 13.02 12.74
N ASN A 448 14.75 13.12 12.70
CA ASN A 448 13.96 13.74 13.77
C ASN A 448 13.95 12.90 15.05
N TYR A 449 14.13 11.57 14.96
CA TYR A 449 13.91 10.65 16.09
C TYR A 449 15.15 9.86 16.55
N ASN A 450 16.32 10.04 15.92
CA ASN A 450 17.54 9.35 16.35
C ASN A 450 18.18 9.95 17.62
N ALA A 451 18.22 9.15 18.70
CA ALA A 451 18.80 9.53 19.99
C ALA A 451 20.31 9.81 19.97
N ASP A 452 21.08 9.25 19.02
CA ASP A 452 22.52 9.50 18.89
C ASP A 452 22.82 10.82 18.15
N ALA A 453 21.92 11.28 17.27
CA ALA A 453 21.98 12.63 16.70
C ALA A 453 21.76 13.70 17.78
N GLN A 454 20.95 13.40 18.80
CA GLN A 454 20.76 14.26 19.97
C GLN A 454 21.94 14.28 20.95
N GLN A 455 22.82 13.26 20.96
CA GLN A 455 23.99 13.20 21.85
C GLN A 455 25.21 14.02 21.35
N GLY A 456 25.20 14.49 20.11
CA GLY A 456 26.23 15.39 19.57
C GLY A 456 26.06 16.86 19.97
N GLY A 457 24.86 17.23 20.43
CA GLY A 457 24.55 18.53 21.01
C GLY A 457 24.81 18.53 22.52
N ASP A 458 25.34 19.63 23.04
CA ASP A 458 25.62 19.84 24.47
C ASP A 458 24.47 19.31 25.36
N GLU A 459 24.79 18.49 26.37
CA GLU A 459 23.85 17.94 27.37
C GLU A 459 23.14 19.07 28.15
N GLY A 460 22.17 19.69 27.49
CA GLY A 460 21.45 20.88 27.92
C GLY A 460 20.22 21.22 27.08
N SER A 461 19.93 20.51 25.97
CA SER A 461 18.73 20.72 25.15
C SER A 461 17.59 19.75 25.52
N SER A 462 17.23 19.69 26.79
CA SER A 462 15.85 19.31 27.17
C SER A 462 14.99 20.56 26.97
N GLU A 463 13.92 20.49 26.17
CA GLU A 463 12.99 21.59 25.75
C GLU A 463 13.26 22.26 24.38
N ALA A 464 14.12 21.72 23.51
CA ALA A 464 14.32 22.30 22.18
C ALA A 464 13.25 21.84 21.16
N SER A 465 12.23 22.67 20.89
CA SER A 465 11.70 22.96 19.53
C SER A 465 10.43 23.84 19.43
N ALA A 466 9.90 24.38 20.54
CA ALA A 466 8.70 25.24 20.53
C ALA A 466 8.95 26.77 20.66
N GLU A 467 10.21 27.23 20.71
CA GLU A 467 10.46 28.61 21.17
C GLU A 467 10.26 29.69 20.08
N ALA A 468 10.39 29.37 18.79
CA ALA A 468 10.17 30.32 17.71
C ALA A 468 9.88 29.67 16.33
N TYR A 469 8.91 30.20 15.58
CA TYR A 469 8.54 29.76 14.23
C TYR A 469 8.21 30.96 13.34
N TYR A 470 8.72 30.99 12.09
CA TYR A 470 8.43 32.05 11.13
C TYR A 470 7.60 31.54 9.96
N ASP A 471 6.37 32.03 9.88
CA ASP A 471 5.48 31.81 8.74
C ASP A 471 5.80 32.85 7.66
N GLU A 472 6.66 32.45 6.73
CA GLU A 472 7.10 33.32 5.63
C GLU A 472 5.94 33.73 4.72
N GLN A 473 4.95 32.85 4.52
CA GLN A 473 3.82 33.10 3.63
C GLN A 473 2.96 34.27 4.13
N ASN A 474 2.78 34.36 5.44
CA ASN A 474 1.94 35.38 6.08
C ASN A 474 2.75 36.51 6.75
N GLY A 475 4.08 36.40 6.81
CA GLY A 475 4.95 37.34 7.51
C GLY A 475 4.69 37.36 9.02
N LEU A 476 4.48 36.19 9.62
CA LEU A 476 4.16 36.03 11.04
C LEU A 476 5.30 35.37 11.80
N TYR A 477 5.71 35.97 12.91
CA TYR A 477 6.75 35.45 13.79
C TYR A 477 6.12 34.96 15.09
N TYR A 478 6.06 33.65 15.27
CA TYR A 478 5.58 33.01 16.48
C TYR A 478 6.74 32.77 17.44
N PHE A 479 6.58 33.07 18.72
CA PHE A 479 7.62 32.82 19.72
C PHE A 479 7.07 32.72 21.14
N VAL A 480 7.82 32.09 22.03
CA VAL A 480 7.47 32.00 23.45
C VAL A 480 8.32 32.98 24.25
N GLN A 481 7.66 33.76 25.11
CA GLN A 481 8.34 34.66 26.06
C GLN A 481 7.65 34.59 27.42
N ASP A 482 8.42 34.30 28.48
CA ASP A 482 7.92 34.16 29.86
C ASP A 482 6.75 33.16 29.99
N GLY A 483 6.76 32.10 29.18
CA GLY A 483 5.71 31.07 29.15
C GLY A 483 4.43 31.47 28.42
N VAL A 484 4.42 32.59 27.70
CA VAL A 484 3.28 33.04 26.88
C VAL A 484 3.67 32.97 25.41
N GLN A 485 2.77 32.42 24.58
CA GLN A 485 2.90 32.37 23.13
C GLN A 485 2.53 33.73 22.51
N TYR A 486 3.42 34.26 21.68
CA TYR A 486 3.25 35.51 20.95
C TYR A 486 3.32 35.26 19.44
N CYS A 487 2.65 36.13 18.69
CA CYS A 487 2.74 36.24 17.24
C CYS A 487 2.98 37.70 16.88
N TYR A 488 4.01 37.98 16.08
CA TYR A 488 4.25 39.31 15.52
C TYR A 488 3.94 39.32 14.03
N GLU A 489 3.04 40.21 13.63
CA GLU A 489 2.66 40.40 12.24
C GLU A 489 3.44 41.55 11.62
N GLU A 490 4.32 41.24 10.67
CA GLU A 490 5.20 42.23 10.07
C GLU A 490 4.40 43.29 9.28
N SER A 491 3.37 42.85 8.56
CA SER A 491 2.56 43.71 7.68
C SER A 491 1.86 44.86 8.42
N GLN A 492 1.49 44.63 9.69
CA GLN A 492 0.82 45.59 10.56
C GLN A 492 1.73 46.16 11.64
N SER A 493 2.94 45.60 11.81
CA SER A 493 3.84 45.90 12.93
C SER A 493 3.14 45.76 14.28
N GLN A 494 2.37 44.68 14.43
CA GLN A 494 1.48 44.45 15.58
C GLN A 494 1.83 43.11 16.25
N TYR A 495 1.84 43.11 17.58
CA TYR A 495 1.99 41.89 18.38
C TYR A 495 0.63 41.38 18.83
N TYR A 496 0.52 40.06 18.87
CA TYR A 496 -0.59 39.32 19.45
C TYR A 496 -0.02 38.35 20.48
N TYR A 497 -0.80 38.07 21.52
CA TYR A 497 -0.53 36.98 22.45
C TYR A 497 -1.70 35.99 22.38
N TYR A 498 -1.43 34.72 22.54
CA TYR A 498 -2.48 33.71 22.64
C TYR A 498 -3.06 33.76 24.05
N ASP A 499 -4.36 34.04 24.16
CA ASP A 499 -5.11 34.01 25.41
C ASP A 499 -5.82 32.67 25.53
N GLU A 500 -5.26 31.76 26.32
CA GLU A 500 -5.82 30.43 26.61
C GLU A 500 -7.27 30.50 27.12
N SER A 501 -7.65 31.58 27.82
CA SER A 501 -9.00 31.70 28.40
C SER A 501 -10.08 32.02 27.36
N SER A 502 -9.70 32.67 26.26
CA SER A 502 -10.61 32.97 25.15
C SER A 502 -10.34 32.11 23.91
N ASP A 503 -9.35 31.22 23.97
CA ASP A 503 -8.89 30.36 22.88
C ASP A 503 -8.64 31.15 21.59
N ALA A 504 -7.98 32.30 21.73
CA ALA A 504 -7.82 33.25 20.64
C ALA A 504 -6.56 34.10 20.76
N TRP A 505 -6.02 34.49 19.60
CA TRP A 505 -5.00 35.52 19.50
C TRP A 505 -5.60 36.90 19.82
N GLN A 506 -5.01 37.59 20.80
CA GLN A 506 -5.43 38.91 21.27
C GLN A 506 -4.34 39.95 20.99
N GLU A 507 -4.73 41.14 20.55
CA GLU A 507 -3.78 42.24 20.34
C GLU A 507 -3.05 42.61 21.64
N VAL A 508 -1.71 42.67 21.59
CA VAL A 508 -0.90 43.26 22.66
C VAL A 508 -1.11 44.78 22.64
N PRO A 509 -1.54 45.40 23.75
CA PRO A 509 -1.70 46.84 23.81
C PRO A 509 -0.39 47.57 23.47
N ALA A 510 -0.48 48.69 22.74
CA ALA A 510 0.71 49.47 22.35
C ALA A 510 1.56 49.97 23.53
N SER A 511 1.00 50.04 24.75
CA SER A 511 1.76 50.36 25.97
C SER A 511 2.73 49.26 26.38
N ASP A 512 2.44 48.02 25.99
CA ASP A 512 3.09 46.81 26.47
C ASP A 512 3.93 46.16 25.36
N ALA A 513 3.69 46.51 24.10
CA ALA A 513 4.47 46.03 22.94
C ALA A 513 6.00 46.19 23.09
N SER A 514 6.48 47.18 23.87
CA SER A 514 7.92 47.37 24.12
C SER A 514 8.59 46.26 24.95
N SER A 515 7.81 45.38 25.59
CA SER A 515 8.34 44.22 26.30
C SER A 515 8.42 42.96 25.44
N CYS A 516 7.86 42.97 24.23
CA CYS A 516 7.94 41.88 23.27
C CYS A 516 9.11 42.14 22.31
N ASP A 517 9.94 41.14 22.04
CA ASP A 517 11.06 41.26 21.10
C ASP A 517 11.18 40.03 20.22
N HIS A 518 10.40 39.99 19.13
CA HIS A 518 10.47 38.91 18.16
C HIS A 518 11.87 38.77 17.55
N SER A 519 12.68 39.85 17.49
CA SER A 519 13.99 39.85 16.84
C SER A 519 15.10 39.20 17.67
N SER A 520 14.83 38.92 18.95
CA SER A 520 15.74 38.23 19.86
C SER A 520 15.74 36.71 19.68
N GLN A 521 14.77 36.20 18.92
CA GLN A 521 14.54 34.77 18.70
C GLN A 521 15.32 34.26 17.50
N ASP A 522 15.71 32.99 17.54
CA ASP A 522 16.35 32.30 16.43
C ASP A 522 15.30 31.52 15.62
N TYR A 523 14.97 32.01 14.44
CA TYR A 523 14.02 31.36 13.52
C TYR A 523 14.71 30.46 12.49
N SER A 524 16.04 30.30 12.53
CA SER A 524 16.74 29.52 11.51
C SER A 524 16.38 28.02 11.53
N ASN A 525 15.89 27.51 12.66
CA ASN A 525 15.46 26.12 12.80
C ASN A 525 13.96 25.90 12.48
N SER A 526 13.29 26.91 11.93
CA SER A 526 11.82 26.87 11.80
C SER A 526 11.29 26.42 10.44
N ASN A 527 12.10 26.49 9.38
CA ASN A 527 11.67 26.20 7.99
C ASN A 527 12.37 25.02 7.29
N ASP A 528 13.51 24.50 7.77
CA ASP A 528 14.38 23.63 6.95
C ASP A 528 14.73 22.25 7.59
N ASP A 529 13.92 21.78 8.54
CA ASP A 529 14.28 20.64 9.41
C ASP A 529 14.01 19.28 8.75
N THR A 530 14.75 18.99 7.68
CA THR A 530 14.92 17.60 7.23
C THR A 530 16.38 17.22 7.08
N GLY A 531 17.29 18.19 6.84
CA GLY A 531 18.68 17.86 6.49
C GLY A 531 18.79 16.94 5.26
N TYR A 532 17.68 16.75 4.54
CA TYR A 532 17.55 15.79 3.46
C TYR A 532 18.37 16.24 2.26
N SER A 533 19.07 15.28 1.65
CA SER A 533 19.81 15.50 0.41
C SER A 533 19.40 14.42 -0.60
N ASP A 534 19.12 14.84 -1.82
CA ASP A 534 18.86 13.96 -2.96
C ASP A 534 20.15 13.50 -3.66
N ASP A 535 21.33 13.77 -3.08
CA ASP A 535 22.63 13.35 -3.65
C ASP A 535 22.76 11.82 -3.78
N TYR A 536 21.95 11.04 -3.06
CA TYR A 536 21.85 9.59 -3.25
C TYR A 536 21.29 9.22 -4.63
N TRP A 537 20.30 9.97 -5.11
CA TRP A 537 19.56 9.65 -6.33
C TRP A 537 20.29 10.07 -7.61
N PHE A 538 21.31 10.91 -7.53
CA PHE A 538 21.99 11.44 -8.73
C PHE A 538 23.49 11.24 -8.64
N ASP A 539 24.11 10.77 -9.73
CA ASP A 539 25.56 10.64 -9.80
C ASP A 539 26.30 12.00 -9.72
N ASP A 540 27.64 11.97 -9.67
CA ASP A 540 28.49 13.18 -9.67
C ASP A 540 28.24 14.12 -10.87
N ASN A 541 27.59 13.65 -11.94
CA ASN A 541 27.23 14.44 -13.11
C ASN A 541 25.79 14.97 -13.05
N GLY A 542 25.04 14.69 -11.99
CA GLY A 542 23.63 15.04 -11.83
C GLY A 542 22.71 14.16 -12.68
N THR A 543 23.07 12.90 -12.92
CA THR A 543 22.28 11.95 -13.71
C THR A 543 21.79 10.80 -12.84
N TRP A 544 20.48 10.57 -12.85
CA TRP A 544 19.90 9.32 -12.34
C TRP A 544 19.78 8.29 -13.46
N SER A 545 19.91 7.01 -13.13
CA SER A 545 19.73 5.89 -14.05
C SER A 545 19.11 4.70 -13.33
N ASN A 546 18.06 4.11 -13.89
CA ASN A 546 17.46 2.87 -13.37
C ASN A 546 18.14 1.59 -13.87
N GLU A 547 19.36 1.71 -14.40
CA GLU A 547 20.06 0.64 -15.10
C GLU A 547 20.29 -0.53 -14.16
N CYS A 548 19.47 -1.57 -14.34
CA CYS A 548 19.65 -2.85 -13.68
C CYS A 548 20.70 -3.64 -14.46
N GLU A 549 21.76 -4.08 -13.78
CA GLU A 549 22.73 -4.98 -14.39
C GLU A 549 22.14 -6.38 -14.45
N TYR A 550 21.99 -6.92 -15.66
CA TYR A 550 21.51 -8.28 -15.90
C TYR A 550 22.70 -9.21 -16.16
N ASP A 551 22.80 -10.28 -15.37
CA ASP A 551 23.74 -11.37 -15.60
C ASP A 551 23.00 -12.55 -16.24
N TYR A 552 23.48 -13.04 -17.38
CA TYR A 552 22.91 -14.24 -18.01
C TYR A 552 23.40 -15.49 -17.27
N ASP A 553 22.48 -16.27 -16.72
CA ASP A 553 22.79 -17.54 -16.09
C ASP A 553 22.67 -18.68 -17.12
N ASP A 554 23.82 -19.19 -17.57
CA ASP A 554 23.91 -20.29 -18.53
C ASP A 554 23.20 -21.58 -18.05
N ASN A 555 23.06 -21.79 -16.74
CA ASN A 555 22.43 -23.00 -16.21
C ASN A 555 20.91 -22.95 -16.31
N SER A 556 20.32 -21.79 -16.01
CA SER A 556 18.86 -21.59 -16.05
C SER A 556 18.37 -21.10 -17.42
N GLY A 557 19.25 -20.54 -18.25
CA GLY A 557 18.88 -19.92 -19.53
C GLY A 557 18.13 -18.60 -19.36
N CYS A 558 18.24 -17.98 -18.18
CA CYS A 558 17.53 -16.78 -17.78
C CYS A 558 18.54 -15.68 -17.40
N TYR A 559 18.25 -14.44 -17.81
CA TYR A 559 18.87 -13.26 -17.21
C TYR A 559 18.40 -13.12 -15.77
N ARG A 560 19.27 -12.64 -14.89
CA ARG A 560 18.93 -12.30 -13.51
C ARG A 560 19.32 -10.86 -13.23
N SER A 561 18.38 -10.07 -12.71
CA SER A 561 18.65 -8.74 -12.20
C SER A 561 19.60 -8.82 -11.00
N ARG A 562 20.68 -8.04 -11.02
CA ARG A 562 21.54 -7.90 -9.85
C ARG A 562 20.85 -7.01 -8.82
N SER A 563 20.56 -7.58 -7.65
CA SER A 563 20.15 -6.77 -6.49
C SER A 563 21.33 -5.89 -6.07
N VAL A 564 21.13 -4.57 -6.08
CA VAL A 564 22.10 -3.61 -5.53
C VAL A 564 21.85 -3.54 -4.04
N LYS A 565 22.64 -4.29 -3.26
CA LYS A 565 22.65 -4.10 -1.80
C LYS A 565 23.29 -2.75 -1.50
N ASN A 566 22.51 -1.84 -0.94
CA ASN A 566 22.98 -0.58 -0.40
C ASN A 566 22.39 -0.39 1.01
N ASP A 567 23.05 0.43 1.82
CA ASP A 567 22.71 0.71 3.23
C ASP A 567 21.88 1.99 3.39
N HIS A 568 21.39 2.58 2.29
CA HIS A 568 20.63 3.83 2.33
C HIS A 568 19.36 3.67 3.16
N TRP A 569 18.66 2.55 3.01
CA TRP A 569 17.38 2.28 3.66
C TRP A 569 17.51 1.63 5.05
N ASP A 570 18.73 1.39 5.57
CA ASP A 570 18.95 0.76 6.88
C ASP A 570 18.28 1.54 8.05
N TYR A 571 17.95 2.82 7.83
CA TYR A 571 17.19 3.60 8.82
C TYR A 571 15.78 3.06 9.03
N ALA A 572 15.15 2.47 8.01
CA ALA A 572 13.78 1.96 8.08
C ALA A 572 13.68 0.73 9.00
N ASP A 573 14.73 -0.09 9.09
CA ASP A 573 14.77 -1.25 9.99
C ASP A 573 14.94 -0.86 11.47
N ASN A 574 15.45 0.35 11.72
CA ASN A 574 15.70 0.88 13.06
C ASN A 574 14.67 1.95 13.46
N TYR A 575 13.71 2.22 12.58
CA TYR A 575 12.63 3.15 12.83
C TYR A 575 11.61 2.53 13.80
N SER A 576 11.17 3.31 14.78
CA SER A 576 10.05 2.94 15.63
C SER A 576 9.32 4.21 16.03
N GLN A 577 7.99 4.18 15.93
CA GLN A 577 7.14 5.26 16.41
C GLN A 577 7.34 5.42 17.92
N THR A 578 7.44 6.68 18.36
CA THR A 578 7.68 7.00 19.77
C THR A 578 6.39 7.21 20.55
N GLY A 579 5.30 7.58 19.86
CA GLY A 579 4.05 8.03 20.47
C GLY A 579 4.15 9.38 21.18
N GLU A 580 5.34 10.00 21.13
CA GLU A 580 5.71 11.25 21.79
C GLU A 580 6.33 12.23 20.79
N SER A 581 5.80 12.27 19.57
CA SER A 581 6.36 13.07 18.47
C SER A 581 6.76 14.49 18.92
N PRO A 582 8.05 14.88 18.78
CA PRO A 582 8.53 16.25 19.02
C PRO A 582 8.00 17.28 18.01
N ASN A 583 7.33 16.84 16.93
CA ASN A 583 6.73 17.72 15.93
C ASN A 583 5.34 18.22 16.34
N ILE A 584 4.71 17.57 17.32
CA ILE A 584 3.38 17.91 17.81
C ILE A 584 3.48 18.60 19.18
N THR A 585 2.99 19.83 19.24
CA THR A 585 2.99 20.71 20.40
C THR A 585 1.68 21.48 20.49
N PHE A 586 1.30 21.85 21.71
CA PHE A 586 0.00 22.46 22.00
C PHE A 586 0.12 23.95 22.35
N LEU A 587 -0.76 24.78 21.78
CA LEU A 587 -1.08 26.13 22.29
C LEU A 587 -1.96 26.03 23.54
N LYS A 588 -2.88 25.07 23.54
CA LYS A 588 -3.76 24.73 24.66
C LYS A 588 -3.67 23.23 24.83
N GLU A 589 -3.11 22.81 25.95
CA GLU A 589 -2.95 21.40 26.30
C GLU A 589 -4.31 20.69 26.30
N PRO A 590 -4.35 19.38 25.98
CA PRO A 590 -5.56 18.57 26.08
C PRO A 590 -6.20 18.70 27.46
N ALA A 591 -7.46 19.14 27.49
CA ALA A 591 -8.18 19.37 28.72
C ALA A 591 -9.70 19.30 28.51
N ILE A 592 -10.43 19.05 29.59
CA ILE A 592 -11.89 19.07 29.60
C ILE A 592 -12.36 20.52 29.75
N GLY A 593 -13.07 21.01 28.75
CA GLY A 593 -13.67 22.33 28.68
C GLY A 593 -14.79 22.54 29.70
N ALA A 594 -15.20 23.80 29.88
CA ALA A 594 -16.28 24.15 30.82
C ALA A 594 -17.67 23.63 30.38
N ASP A 595 -17.81 23.30 29.10
CA ASP A 595 -18.96 22.64 28.48
C ASP A 595 -18.91 21.11 28.57
N GLY A 596 -17.80 20.53 29.03
CA GLY A 596 -17.62 19.09 29.21
C GLY A 596 -16.91 18.39 28.05
N THR A 597 -16.59 19.11 26.97
CA THR A 597 -15.89 18.60 25.80
C THR A 597 -14.40 18.47 26.09
N TYR A 598 -13.78 17.35 25.73
CA TYR A 598 -12.35 17.14 25.74
C TYR A 598 -11.73 17.60 24.41
N GLY A 599 -10.70 18.44 24.49
CA GLY A 599 -10.07 18.98 23.29
C GLY A 599 -8.75 19.68 23.54
N PHE A 600 -8.09 20.07 22.46
CA PHE A 600 -6.78 20.74 22.45
C PHE A 600 -6.66 21.73 21.29
N THR A 601 -5.65 22.60 21.37
CA THR A 601 -5.27 23.49 20.27
C THR A 601 -3.81 23.27 19.93
N LEU A 602 -3.49 22.90 18.70
CA LEU A 602 -2.11 22.75 18.21
C LEU A 602 -1.45 24.11 17.98
N THR A 603 -0.13 24.15 18.08
CA THR A 603 0.62 25.31 17.57
C THR A 603 0.54 25.39 16.04
N PRO A 604 0.63 26.59 15.44
CA PRO A 604 0.67 26.72 13.97
C PRO A 604 1.79 25.91 13.32
N LYS A 605 2.92 25.72 14.02
CA LYS A 605 4.02 24.86 13.58
C LYS A 605 3.59 23.39 13.51
N SER A 606 2.86 22.90 14.51
CA SER A 606 2.37 21.52 14.59
C SER A 606 1.20 21.24 13.65
N VAL A 607 0.31 22.21 13.41
CA VAL A 607 -0.72 22.09 12.36
C VAL A 607 -0.09 21.84 10.98
N ARG A 608 1.08 22.43 10.71
CA ARG A 608 1.85 22.26 9.46
C ARG A 608 2.78 21.05 9.48
N ARG A 609 2.58 20.12 10.42
CA ARG A 609 3.35 18.86 10.55
C ARG A 609 2.48 17.68 10.96
N ALA A 610 1.24 17.87 11.38
CA ALA A 610 0.30 16.79 11.60
C ALA A 610 -0.23 16.26 10.26
N SER A 611 -0.41 14.96 10.09
CA SER A 611 -1.11 14.36 8.95
C SER A 611 -2.57 14.07 9.31
N SER A 612 -2.81 13.44 10.45
CA SER A 612 -4.14 13.01 10.89
C SER A 612 -4.41 13.34 12.37
N VAL A 613 -5.69 13.34 12.76
CA VAL A 613 -6.12 13.32 14.17
C VAL A 613 -7.28 12.33 14.29
N TYR A 614 -7.13 11.36 15.19
CA TYR A 614 -8.16 10.38 15.57
C TYR A 614 -8.10 10.16 17.09
N ALA A 615 -8.97 9.32 17.61
CA ALA A 615 -8.95 8.96 19.02
C ALA A 615 -9.04 7.45 19.22
N LEU A 616 -8.40 6.97 20.28
CA LEU A 616 -8.48 5.60 20.74
C LEU A 616 -9.39 5.50 21.95
N VAL A 617 -10.25 4.50 21.93
CA VAL A 617 -11.18 4.19 23.02
C VAL A 617 -10.76 2.87 23.67
N TYR A 618 -10.68 2.88 25.00
CA TYR A 618 -10.36 1.70 25.79
C TYR A 618 -11.44 1.43 26.81
N GLN A 619 -11.72 0.16 27.07
CA GLN A 619 -12.60 -0.29 28.14
C GLN A 619 -11.75 -0.79 29.33
N ILE A 620 -11.96 -0.23 30.51
CA ILE A 620 -11.27 -0.67 31.73
C ILE A 620 -11.86 -2.02 32.17
N MET A 621 -10.99 -2.99 32.45
CA MET A 621 -11.41 -4.33 32.89
C MET A 621 -11.69 -4.40 34.40
N ASP A 622 -12.56 -5.34 34.78
CA ASP A 622 -12.91 -5.64 36.18
C ASP A 622 -11.65 -5.89 37.04
N GLY A 623 -11.31 -4.94 37.91
CA GLY A 623 -10.12 -4.98 38.76
C GLY A 623 -9.18 -3.77 38.62
N GLU A 624 -9.46 -2.85 37.68
CA GLU A 624 -8.81 -1.53 37.50
C GLU A 624 -7.29 -1.56 37.24
N SER A 625 -6.73 -2.72 36.86
CA SER A 625 -5.28 -2.84 36.58
C SER A 625 -4.94 -2.89 35.10
N GLU A 626 -5.91 -3.11 34.23
CA GLU A 626 -5.75 -3.32 32.79
C GLU A 626 -6.94 -2.74 32.02
N ALA A 627 -6.72 -2.31 30.78
CA ALA A 627 -7.75 -1.85 29.86
C ALA A 627 -7.57 -2.50 28.48
N ILE A 628 -8.65 -2.80 27.78
CA ILE A 628 -8.63 -3.32 26.40
C ILE A 628 -8.97 -2.20 25.42
N MET A 629 -8.23 -2.11 24.32
CA MET A 629 -8.54 -1.20 23.22
C MET A 629 -9.78 -1.72 22.48
N ILE A 630 -10.84 -0.93 22.42
CA ILE A 630 -12.05 -1.26 21.65
C ILE A 630 -12.06 -0.57 20.29
N GLY A 631 -11.08 0.27 19.98
CA GLY A 631 -10.77 0.70 18.62
C GLY A 631 -10.55 2.19 18.45
N GLU A 632 -10.61 2.61 17.20
CA GLU A 632 -10.40 3.99 16.73
C GLU A 632 -11.74 4.67 16.44
N THR A 633 -11.85 5.95 16.78
CA THR A 633 -12.94 6.83 16.36
C THR A 633 -12.40 8.11 15.73
N TYR A 634 -13.10 8.56 14.69
CA TYR A 634 -12.88 9.81 13.99
C TYR A 634 -13.99 10.83 14.28
N ASP A 635 -14.80 10.57 15.32
CA ASP A 635 -15.83 11.48 15.83
C ASP A 635 -15.16 12.67 16.52
N ILE A 636 -14.52 13.52 15.73
CA ILE A 636 -13.72 14.64 16.16
C ILE A 636 -14.08 15.84 15.29
N ASN A 637 -14.38 16.95 15.94
CA ASN A 637 -14.48 18.22 15.25
C ASN A 637 -13.08 18.79 15.01
N CYS A 638 -12.61 18.69 13.76
CA CYS A 638 -11.29 19.17 13.34
C CYS A 638 -11.39 20.54 12.66
N ASP A 639 -10.97 21.61 13.33
CA ASP A 639 -10.76 22.94 12.74
C ASP A 639 -9.27 23.13 12.43
N TRP A 640 -8.84 22.59 11.28
CA TRP A 640 -7.44 22.66 10.83
C TRP A 640 -6.94 24.09 10.59
N ASP A 641 -7.81 25.04 10.27
CA ASP A 641 -7.44 26.45 10.08
C ASP A 641 -7.02 27.10 11.41
N LYS A 642 -7.69 26.74 12.51
CA LYS A 642 -7.36 27.22 13.86
C LYS A 642 -6.45 26.27 14.64
N GLY A 643 -6.27 25.05 14.16
CA GLY A 643 -5.62 23.96 14.88
C GLY A 643 -6.40 23.51 16.12
N GLN A 644 -7.72 23.68 16.13
CA GLN A 644 -8.59 23.31 17.26
C GLN A 644 -9.23 21.95 17.00
N PHE A 645 -9.16 21.06 17.99
CA PHE A 645 -9.67 19.69 17.92
C PHE A 645 -10.45 19.38 19.18
N GLU A 646 -11.67 18.90 19.01
CA GLU A 646 -12.61 18.63 20.09
C GLU A 646 -13.30 17.29 19.83
N ASP A 647 -13.50 16.51 20.89
CA ASP A 647 -14.25 15.26 20.77
C ASP A 647 -15.68 15.55 20.31
N CYS A 648 -16.22 14.64 19.52
CA CYS A 648 -17.63 14.56 19.15
C CYS A 648 -18.15 13.14 19.39
N PHE A 649 -17.49 12.39 20.27
CA PHE A 649 -17.81 11.00 20.52
C PHE A 649 -19.20 10.90 21.12
N ASP A 650 -20.08 10.14 20.47
CA ASP A 650 -21.49 10.05 20.83
C ASP A 650 -21.82 8.88 21.77
N GLY A 651 -20.80 8.09 22.12
CA GLY A 651 -20.92 6.94 23.00
C GLY A 651 -21.47 5.69 22.34
N TYR A 652 -21.73 5.69 21.02
CA TYR A 652 -22.15 4.50 20.29
C TYR A 652 -20.94 3.69 19.83
N TRP A 653 -21.08 2.36 19.85
CA TRP A 653 -20.04 1.46 19.38
C TRP A 653 -20.62 0.24 18.67
N LEU A 654 -19.76 -0.45 17.93
CA LEU A 654 -20.08 -1.70 17.23
C LEU A 654 -19.86 -2.88 18.17
N SER A 655 -20.89 -3.69 18.38
CA SER A 655 -20.84 -4.81 19.32
C SER A 655 -21.51 -6.07 18.74
N LEU A 656 -21.05 -7.23 19.20
CA LEU A 656 -21.77 -8.49 19.01
C LEU A 656 -23.13 -8.45 19.74
N PRO A 657 -24.12 -9.26 19.31
CA PRO A 657 -25.47 -9.27 19.91
C PRO A 657 -25.55 -9.59 21.41
N ASP A 658 -24.49 -10.16 21.98
CA ASP A 658 -24.38 -10.45 23.41
C ASP A 658 -23.77 -9.30 24.23
N GLY A 659 -23.44 -8.17 23.59
CA GLY A 659 -22.92 -6.95 24.21
C GLY A 659 -21.40 -6.82 24.19
N GLN A 660 -20.68 -7.75 23.58
CA GLN A 660 -19.21 -7.64 23.46
C GLN A 660 -18.83 -6.61 22.41
N ASN A 661 -18.23 -5.49 22.82
CA ASN A 661 -17.72 -4.46 21.90
C ASN A 661 -16.66 -5.04 20.97
N LEU A 662 -16.66 -4.66 19.70
CA LEU A 662 -15.63 -5.07 18.75
C LEU A 662 -14.48 -4.07 18.76
N SER A 663 -13.24 -4.55 18.61
CA SER A 663 -12.06 -3.71 18.43
C SER A 663 -12.02 -3.15 17.01
N THR A 664 -12.61 -1.99 16.74
CA THR A 664 -12.82 -1.54 15.35
C THR A 664 -11.77 -0.54 14.83
N THR A 665 -11.29 -0.77 13.62
CA THR A 665 -10.48 0.17 12.82
C THR A 665 -11.24 0.52 11.55
N ILE A 666 -11.07 1.74 11.05
CA ILE A 666 -11.67 2.18 9.78
C ILE A 666 -10.80 1.69 8.63
N VAL A 667 -11.43 1.02 7.66
CA VAL A 667 -10.81 0.55 6.42
C VAL A 667 -11.04 1.56 5.30
N ASP A 668 -12.25 2.08 5.20
CA ASP A 668 -12.68 3.01 4.16
C ASP A 668 -13.83 3.88 4.69
N MET A 669 -13.96 5.10 4.18
CA MET A 669 -15.01 6.05 4.56
C MET A 669 -15.31 7.01 3.40
N ASP A 670 -16.59 7.19 3.12
CA ASP A 670 -17.08 8.25 2.24
C ASP A 670 -18.28 8.99 2.86
N ASP A 671 -18.97 9.82 2.07
CA ASP A 671 -20.14 10.58 2.52
C ASP A 671 -21.37 9.68 2.82
N ASP A 672 -21.40 8.44 2.33
CA ASP A 672 -22.53 7.52 2.37
C ASP A 672 -22.34 6.35 3.35
N TYR A 673 -21.10 5.92 3.61
CA TYR A 673 -20.78 4.77 4.45
C TYR A 673 -19.41 4.83 5.14
N ILE A 674 -19.23 3.95 6.13
CA ILE A 674 -17.94 3.60 6.74
C ILE A 674 -17.77 2.09 6.69
N ILE A 675 -16.58 1.61 6.33
CA ILE A 675 -16.18 0.20 6.44
C ILE A 675 -15.25 0.06 7.64
N TYR A 676 -15.62 -0.84 8.54
CA TYR A 676 -14.85 -1.21 9.71
C TYR A 676 -14.29 -2.62 9.55
N SER A 677 -13.10 -2.81 10.11
CA SER A 677 -12.49 -4.11 10.36
C SER A 677 -12.38 -4.32 11.87
N ALA A 678 -12.62 -5.55 12.32
CA ALA A 678 -12.42 -5.93 13.71
C ALA A 678 -11.74 -7.31 13.82
N PRO A 679 -10.62 -7.45 14.54
CA PRO A 679 -9.95 -8.73 14.69
C PRO A 679 -10.80 -9.67 15.55
N ILE A 680 -10.97 -10.88 15.04
CA ILE A 680 -11.74 -11.95 15.67
C ILE A 680 -11.03 -13.29 15.47
N MET A 681 -11.36 -14.27 16.31
CA MET A 681 -11.22 -15.67 15.91
C MET A 681 -12.56 -16.15 15.35
N LEU A 682 -12.57 -16.55 14.08
CA LEU A 682 -13.69 -17.25 13.47
C LEU A 682 -13.45 -18.76 13.52
N ASN A 683 -14.25 -19.49 14.28
CA ASN A 683 -14.13 -20.93 14.48
C ASN A 683 -12.73 -21.38 14.97
N GLY A 684 -12.02 -20.49 15.68
CA GLY A 684 -10.68 -20.74 16.22
C GLY A 684 -9.54 -20.42 15.25
N VAL A 685 -9.82 -19.69 14.16
CA VAL A 685 -8.81 -19.17 13.22
C VAL A 685 -8.88 -17.64 13.24
N ASP A 686 -7.73 -16.99 13.36
CA ASP A 686 -7.61 -15.54 13.37
C ASP A 686 -8.00 -14.95 12.00
N THR A 687 -8.76 -13.87 12.01
CA THR A 687 -9.27 -13.17 10.82
C THR A 687 -9.86 -11.81 11.23
N ASN A 688 -10.25 -11.00 10.25
CA ASN A 688 -10.91 -9.73 10.50
C ASN A 688 -12.37 -9.76 10.06
N LEU A 689 -13.29 -9.36 10.93
CA LEU A 689 -14.69 -9.17 10.60
C LEU A 689 -14.88 -7.80 9.92
N ARG A 690 -15.24 -7.79 8.64
CA ARG A 690 -15.57 -6.59 7.89
C ARG A 690 -17.05 -6.23 8.01
N MET A 691 -17.32 -4.96 8.29
CA MET A 691 -18.65 -4.42 8.54
C MET A 691 -18.81 -3.09 7.84
N LYS A 692 -19.88 -2.93 7.08
CA LYS A 692 -20.25 -1.68 6.43
C LYS A 692 -21.40 -1.02 7.16
N GLN A 693 -21.18 0.20 7.66
CA GLN A 693 -22.22 1.05 8.24
C GLN A 693 -22.71 2.05 7.20
N SER A 694 -24.02 2.16 6.97
CA SER A 694 -24.60 3.24 6.18
C SER A 694 -24.77 4.49 7.03
N LEU A 695 -24.25 5.64 6.58
CA LEU A 695 -24.40 6.93 7.27
C LEU A 695 -25.81 7.53 7.09
N ALA A 696 -26.63 7.00 6.18
CA ALA A 696 -27.98 7.48 5.95
C ALA A 696 -28.98 7.05 7.04
N ASP A 697 -28.80 5.86 7.60
CA ASP A 697 -29.71 5.26 8.59
C ASP A 697 -29.04 4.44 9.70
N ASN A 698 -27.71 4.42 9.75
CA ASN A 698 -26.87 3.66 10.69
C ASN A 698 -27.07 2.13 10.62
N SER A 699 -27.65 1.61 9.53
CA SER A 699 -27.73 0.17 9.31
C SER A 699 -26.35 -0.42 9.07
N ILE A 700 -26.14 -1.65 9.56
CA ILE A 700 -24.87 -2.36 9.42
C ILE A 700 -25.08 -3.63 8.61
N VAL A 701 -24.22 -3.82 7.63
CA VAL A 701 -24.09 -5.05 6.86
C VAL A 701 -22.76 -5.70 7.23
N VAL A 702 -22.80 -6.96 7.67
CA VAL A 702 -21.58 -7.77 7.80
C VAL A 702 -21.19 -8.23 6.42
N GLU A 703 -20.05 -7.78 5.93
CA GLU A 703 -19.52 -8.19 4.62
C GLU A 703 -18.98 -9.61 4.70
N GLY A 704 -18.29 -9.93 5.80
CA GLY A 704 -17.75 -11.27 6.07
C GLY A 704 -16.46 -11.22 6.88
N ALA A 705 -15.73 -12.32 6.89
CA ALA A 705 -14.40 -12.42 7.45
C ALA A 705 -13.33 -12.32 6.34
N TRP A 706 -12.38 -11.42 6.47
CA TRP A 706 -11.29 -11.21 5.53
C TRP A 706 -9.94 -11.41 6.24
N ASP A 707 -9.04 -12.15 5.60
CA ASP A 707 -7.83 -12.65 6.26
C ASP A 707 -6.66 -11.67 6.24
N GLY A 708 -6.82 -10.48 5.66
CA GLY A 708 -5.75 -9.49 5.62
C GLY A 708 -4.73 -9.74 4.51
N ILE A 709 -3.60 -9.07 4.68
CA ILE A 709 -2.35 -9.30 3.96
C ILE A 709 -1.50 -10.26 4.78
N SER A 710 -0.99 -11.31 4.14
CA SER A 710 -0.10 -12.29 4.79
C SER A 710 1.30 -11.74 5.03
N ASP A 711 2.11 -12.43 5.85
CA ASP A 711 3.54 -12.10 6.05
C ASP A 711 4.37 -12.11 4.76
N SER A 712 3.90 -12.78 3.70
CA SER A 712 4.56 -12.75 2.38
C SER A 712 4.14 -11.54 1.53
N GLY A 713 3.18 -10.74 1.99
CA GLY A 713 2.57 -9.63 1.25
C GLY A 713 1.47 -10.06 0.27
N ALA A 714 0.94 -11.28 0.40
CA ALA A 714 -0.19 -11.73 -0.42
C ALA A 714 -1.51 -11.24 0.19
N ALA A 715 -2.27 -10.44 -0.56
CA ALA A 715 -3.59 -9.99 -0.12
C ALA A 715 -4.65 -11.08 -0.31
N SER A 716 -5.48 -11.33 0.70
CA SER A 716 -6.55 -12.34 0.60
C SER A 716 -7.58 -11.97 -0.48
N ARG A 717 -7.86 -12.93 -1.37
CA ARG A 717 -8.88 -12.80 -2.45
C ARG A 717 -10.33 -12.99 -1.99
N LEU A 718 -10.54 -13.52 -0.79
CA LEU A 718 -11.86 -14.02 -0.37
C LEU A 718 -12.35 -13.33 0.90
N VAL A 719 -13.52 -12.72 0.80
CA VAL A 719 -14.33 -12.36 1.97
C VAL A 719 -15.24 -13.55 2.29
N ARG A 720 -14.94 -14.25 3.39
CA ARG A 720 -15.66 -15.46 3.80
C ARG A 720 -16.98 -15.08 4.47
N PRO A 721 -18.14 -15.56 3.98
CA PRO A 721 -19.41 -15.22 4.61
C PRO A 721 -19.52 -15.83 6.00
N ILE A 722 -20.12 -15.08 6.93
CA ILE A 722 -20.45 -15.56 8.28
C ILE A 722 -21.75 -16.36 8.23
N ASN A 723 -21.75 -17.59 8.72
CA ASN A 723 -22.86 -18.54 8.65
C ASN A 723 -23.46 -18.88 10.02
N GLU A 724 -24.74 -19.28 10.03
CA GLU A 724 -25.38 -19.80 11.25
C GLU A 724 -24.59 -20.99 11.84
N GLY A 725 -24.25 -20.89 13.12
CA GLY A 725 -23.47 -21.87 13.85
C GLY A 725 -21.97 -21.57 13.91
N ASP A 726 -21.47 -20.59 13.16
CA ASP A 726 -20.10 -20.09 13.31
C ASP A 726 -19.87 -19.53 14.71
N LYS A 727 -18.63 -19.60 15.15
CA LYS A 727 -18.18 -19.12 16.46
C LYS A 727 -17.28 -17.92 16.27
N ILE A 728 -17.67 -16.79 16.83
CA ILE A 728 -16.88 -15.56 16.81
C ILE A 728 -16.35 -15.31 18.22
N VAL A 729 -15.05 -15.06 18.34
CA VAL A 729 -14.40 -14.59 19.57
C VAL A 729 -13.73 -13.26 19.25
N PRO A 730 -14.19 -12.12 19.79
CA PRO A 730 -13.50 -10.85 19.60
C PRO A 730 -12.08 -10.89 20.17
N VAL A 731 -11.13 -10.28 19.47
CA VAL A 731 -9.73 -10.16 19.87
C VAL A 731 -9.41 -8.70 20.15
N TYR A 732 -8.65 -8.43 21.20
CA TYR A 732 -8.33 -7.09 21.65
C TYR A 732 -6.86 -7.00 22.06
N MET A 733 -6.30 -5.80 21.96
CA MET A 733 -5.03 -5.48 22.62
C MET A 733 -5.30 -4.90 24.01
N SER A 734 -4.65 -5.45 25.04
CA SER A 734 -4.78 -4.98 26.42
C SER A 734 -3.53 -4.25 26.90
N MET A 735 -3.69 -3.10 27.54
CA MET A 735 -2.63 -2.33 28.20
C MET A 735 -2.74 -2.40 29.73
N SER A 736 -1.59 -2.34 30.40
CA SER A 736 -1.52 -2.25 31.87
C SER A 736 -1.69 -0.82 32.35
N LEU A 737 -2.62 -0.59 33.28
CA LEU A 737 -2.84 0.71 33.93
C LEU A 737 -1.88 0.96 35.10
N VAL A 738 -1.26 -0.11 35.62
CA VAL A 738 -0.46 -0.09 36.85
C VAL A 738 1.05 -0.25 36.63
N ASP A 739 1.47 -0.90 35.55
CA ASP A 739 2.86 -1.13 35.20
C ASP A 739 3.18 -0.52 33.84
N GLU A 740 3.92 0.60 33.87
CA GLU A 740 4.33 1.34 32.68
C GLU A 740 5.37 0.62 31.80
N ASN A 741 5.90 -0.53 32.25
CA ASN A 741 6.83 -1.35 31.48
C ASN A 741 6.21 -2.70 31.07
N ALA A 742 4.92 -2.90 31.33
CA ALA A 742 4.24 -4.09 30.85
C ALA A 742 4.18 -4.07 29.33
N VAL A 743 4.41 -5.23 28.74
CA VAL A 743 4.15 -5.48 27.32
C VAL A 743 2.66 -5.75 27.24
N ASP A 744 1.93 -4.98 26.44
CA ASP A 744 0.55 -5.26 26.07
C ASP A 744 0.41 -6.69 25.56
N THR A 745 -0.75 -7.26 25.82
CA THR A 745 -1.05 -8.65 25.53
C THR A 745 -2.35 -8.74 24.77
N GLU A 746 -2.46 -9.76 23.93
CA GLU A 746 -3.73 -10.10 23.32
C GLU A 746 -4.71 -10.61 24.39
N TRP A 747 -5.92 -10.08 24.37
CA TRP A 747 -7.03 -10.51 25.19
C TRP A 747 -8.16 -11.03 24.29
N MET A 748 -8.73 -12.17 24.66
CA MET A 748 -9.83 -12.80 23.91
C MET A 748 -11.14 -12.65 24.67
N GLY A 749 -12.18 -12.25 23.95
CA GLY A 749 -13.55 -12.21 24.44
C GLY A 749 -14.15 -13.60 24.69
N GLY A 750 -15.45 -13.60 24.97
CA GLY A 750 -16.27 -14.80 25.03
C GLY A 750 -16.68 -15.29 23.64
N GLU A 751 -16.80 -16.61 23.50
CA GLU A 751 -17.35 -17.23 22.29
C GLU A 751 -18.83 -16.87 22.11
N TYR A 752 -19.13 -16.18 21.00
CA TYR A 752 -20.48 -15.96 20.49
C TYR A 752 -20.79 -16.95 19.37
N VAL A 753 -21.96 -17.60 19.43
CA VAL A 753 -22.42 -18.53 18.39
C VAL A 753 -23.44 -17.82 17.50
N VAL A 754 -23.13 -17.72 16.21
CA VAL A 754 -23.94 -17.04 15.19
C VAL A 754 -25.31 -17.72 15.07
N GLY A 755 -26.37 -16.96 15.28
CA GLY A 755 -27.76 -17.39 15.08
C GLY A 755 -28.32 -17.00 13.71
N SER A 756 -29.57 -17.37 13.42
CA SER A 756 -30.22 -17.07 12.13
C SER A 756 -30.48 -15.59 11.87
N ASP A 757 -30.57 -14.79 12.95
CA ASP A 757 -30.86 -13.36 12.92
C ASP A 757 -29.63 -12.56 13.37
N PHE A 758 -28.42 -13.00 12.96
CA PHE A 758 -27.16 -12.36 13.32
C PHE A 758 -27.03 -11.00 12.65
N GLU A 759 -26.89 -9.96 13.46
CA GLU A 759 -26.64 -8.58 13.04
C GLU A 759 -25.67 -7.96 14.05
N ILE A 760 -24.77 -7.10 13.57
CA ILE A 760 -23.94 -6.29 14.47
C ILE A 760 -24.78 -5.17 15.03
N VAL A 761 -24.62 -4.91 16.32
CA VAL A 761 -25.38 -3.89 17.04
C VAL A 761 -24.56 -2.61 17.06
N TYR A 762 -25.15 -1.51 16.60
CA TYR A 762 -24.67 -0.15 16.87
C TYR A 762 -25.50 0.43 18.01
N SER A 763 -24.93 0.51 19.20
CA SER A 763 -25.64 0.97 20.39
C SER A 763 -24.72 1.73 21.33
N LEU A 764 -25.33 2.46 22.26
CA LEU A 764 -24.63 3.05 23.39
C LEU A 764 -23.77 2.00 24.10
N LEU A 765 -22.54 2.36 24.39
CA LEU A 765 -21.66 1.60 25.27
C LEU A 765 -22.36 1.39 26.61
N ASP A 766 -22.29 0.15 27.12
CA ASP A 766 -22.80 -0.18 28.45
C ASP A 766 -22.09 0.66 29.53
N SER A 767 -22.78 0.91 30.64
CA SER A 767 -22.19 1.63 31.78
C SER A 767 -20.97 0.89 32.33
N ALA A 768 -19.80 1.43 32.00
CA ALA A 768 -18.48 1.00 32.42
C ALA A 768 -17.52 2.21 32.39
N ASP A 769 -16.34 2.05 32.96
CA ASP A 769 -15.30 3.06 32.88
C ASP A 769 -14.49 2.85 31.60
N PHE A 770 -14.39 3.91 30.80
CA PHE A 770 -13.65 3.92 29.55
C PHE A 770 -12.55 4.97 29.59
N LEU A 771 -11.49 4.76 28.81
CA LEU A 771 -10.46 5.74 28.57
C LEU A 771 -10.56 6.24 27.13
N TYR A 772 -10.25 7.51 26.95
CA TYR A 772 -10.19 8.18 25.67
C TYR A 772 -8.86 8.93 25.56
N ALA A 773 -8.19 8.81 24.42
CA ALA A 773 -7.00 9.60 24.10
C ALA A 773 -7.02 9.98 22.62
N PHE A 774 -6.63 11.22 22.31
CA PHE A 774 -6.36 11.59 20.93
C PHE A 774 -4.99 11.08 20.50
N CYS A 775 -4.90 10.68 19.24
CA CYS A 775 -3.66 10.41 18.52
C CYS A 775 -3.54 11.44 17.40
N ILE A 776 -2.39 12.10 17.33
CA ILE A 776 -2.06 13.09 16.32
C ILE A 776 -0.86 12.55 15.54
N ASP A 777 -1.09 12.01 14.35
CA ASP A 777 -0.01 11.56 13.49
C ASP A 777 0.70 12.76 12.90
N ASP A 778 2.02 12.66 12.73
CA ASP A 778 2.81 13.61 11.97
C ASP A 778 3.21 13.09 10.60
N ILE A 779 3.63 14.02 9.75
CA ILE A 779 4.04 13.77 8.37
C ILE A 779 5.37 12.99 8.24
N TYR A 780 5.99 12.57 9.34
CA TYR A 780 7.24 11.81 9.38
C TYR A 780 7.01 10.45 10.05
N ASN A 781 5.80 9.91 9.89
CA ASN A 781 5.36 8.58 10.28
C ASN A 781 5.38 8.31 11.80
N ASP A 782 5.58 9.32 12.66
CA ASP A 782 5.42 9.20 14.13
C ASP A 782 4.10 9.86 14.56
N TYR A 783 3.74 9.75 15.84
CA TYR A 783 2.53 10.37 16.37
C TYR A 783 2.71 10.86 17.80
N ARG A 784 1.74 11.66 18.24
CA ARG A 784 1.61 12.15 19.61
C ARG A 784 0.30 11.66 20.20
N MET A 785 0.37 10.88 21.27
CA MET A 785 -0.81 10.47 22.03
C MET A 785 -1.04 11.40 23.23
N THR A 786 -2.27 11.86 23.44
CA THR A 786 -2.62 12.66 24.61
C THR A 786 -2.62 11.82 25.89
N ASP A 787 -2.66 12.47 27.05
CA ASP A 787 -3.00 11.73 28.27
C ASP A 787 -4.42 11.16 28.16
N PHE A 788 -4.67 10.07 28.89
CA PHE A 788 -6.02 9.51 28.97
C PHE A 788 -6.92 10.42 29.81
N VAL A 789 -8.16 10.56 29.34
CA VAL A 789 -9.30 10.99 30.15
C VAL A 789 -10.23 9.80 30.35
N GLU A 790 -10.85 9.72 31.52
CA GLU A 790 -11.94 8.77 31.74
C GLU A 790 -13.22 9.33 31.12
N PHE A 791 -14.09 8.46 30.61
CA PHE A 791 -15.46 8.86 30.31
C PHE A 791 -16.45 7.77 30.70
N ASN A 792 -17.69 8.21 30.90
CA ASN A 792 -18.84 7.34 31.10
C ASN A 792 -19.96 7.73 30.12
N VAL A 793 -20.75 6.74 29.73
CA VAL A 793 -21.97 6.91 28.93
C VAL A 793 -23.17 6.65 29.84
N ASP A 794 -24.06 7.64 29.98
CA ASP A 794 -25.27 7.49 30.81
C ASP A 794 -26.45 6.83 30.06
N ASP A 795 -27.49 6.44 30.80
CA ASP A 795 -28.70 5.80 30.26
C ASP A 795 -29.43 6.68 29.21
N ASP A 796 -29.17 7.99 29.18
CA ASP A 796 -29.74 8.96 28.24
C ASP A 796 -28.82 9.18 27.02
N GLY A 797 -27.66 8.51 26.96
CA GLY A 797 -26.67 8.59 25.88
C GLY A 797 -25.73 9.79 25.96
N ASN A 798 -25.64 10.45 27.12
CA ASN A 798 -24.69 11.56 27.29
C ASN A 798 -23.31 11.00 27.69
N VAL A 799 -22.29 11.41 26.93
CA VAL A 799 -20.88 11.18 27.27
C VAL A 799 -20.42 12.25 28.25
N SER A 800 -19.75 11.84 29.33
CA SER A 800 -19.16 12.76 30.31
C SER A 800 -17.72 12.37 30.59
N TYR A 801 -16.80 13.32 30.38
CA TYR A 801 -15.37 13.15 30.63
C TYR A 801 -14.95 13.55 32.05
N TYR A 802 -13.93 12.88 32.57
CA TYR A 802 -13.34 13.09 33.87
C TYR A 802 -11.80 13.01 33.77
N GLU A 803 -11.10 13.76 34.63
CA GLU A 803 -9.64 13.62 34.74
C GLU A 803 -9.31 12.23 35.27
N TYR A 804 -8.39 11.52 34.61
CA TYR A 804 -7.88 10.23 35.06
C TYR A 804 -7.00 10.41 36.32
N GLU A 805 -7.33 9.73 37.43
CA GLU A 805 -6.67 9.92 38.75
C GLU A 805 -5.36 9.12 38.95
#